data_AF-A0A2E0AI55-F1
#
_entry.id   AF-A0A2E0AI55-F1
#
_cell.length_a   1.000
_cell.length_b   1.000
_cell.length_c   1.000
_cell.angle_alpha   90.00
_cell.angle_beta   90.00
_cell.angle_gamma   90.00
#
_symmetry.space_group_name_H-M   'P 1'
#
loop_
_entity.id
_entity.type
_entity.pdbx_description
1 polymer ?
#
loop_
_entity_poly.entity_id
_entity_poly.type
_entity_poly.pdbx_seq_one_letter_code
_entity_poly.pdbx_strand_id
1 'polypeptide(L)'
;MTVRLDPVTFALQLESARPSPVQHWNQLLSDLIAQQAVGPTRASRAYALFNTALYDLWAALDPQAQTVYGAPSIPLQAGQLEPALHRLAAQVLRQWFPESSEQINRELATVARVAYASKEHVAQIEAVLKQQLLSLPALDPGPEAGPAAPPFDPAERRIDAWMPEHVPIDDPSAARESFLTPYWGAIPAFASDDVTAWRPLGPEPFLLVDEAVASLDLAVAELQLEQDWLAADGTTYPAGGYGVADHDWLVGEIINPAFIQQAQDVVEIQRNLTDEQKLIAEFWESGSGTAFPPGDWIAIASFMADQQHLSLSEEIKLFFGVGQAVGDAGIAAWDAKWHFNYARPVRVIRDLQALGLLQGEELSSWQTYQLPGSNASPPFAEYVSGHSSFSAAAATYLEDFFGSDALGLRLEFAPGSSRFEPGVVPEVATTVQWDTLAQAAESAGISRLYGGIHFDDGNRHGLELGQRVGDAVSEKVQQLLYGRLDEAVLEPFAIRNQLDVAADGRLQLDGLALPESVQTIRLSSGDDAISLTPSSSFEGLVDGGPGVDTLRVAAASGPVLVDLEQGLAPGIGRLEGIERVQAGGGADVLIGSSADEWFEAGGGDDRLIGGGGWDTAIYRGKRRDYRFVGDAVVDQRDPSTVDFDGSDRLTGIEQLQFSDGTWPVSQLFTPITTQVALQVPDNPLVVVEGEPLTIALDRQGDRSDPLAVQLQWRSSGGVMLDPSTDLLPPQASQQWTVQLPAGESNLKLEWITIDDFSYEGREQAQLVIAGVEGMGAADRLPPLEVQVSAQAVEVLLLDNDLPQALQPLGTSPLQQLLVPGKAWRMPLTYNALQAFEQPGFRIHYPEEAMEFLGWHPAADVALALESSSVAEGCIDLAGTQPLLGAAPDGAALARPLGELRFHVREDVLERDLLLGVQLSPKGIPDPVPFATFAPQLELVDQWSLDFDGDGQVKALSDGLMLVRHLLGIRGDALLKRLGGQGERQTPEAVSAWISRGEQAGWLDFDGDGQTTALGDGLLMVRSLMGIRGADLLPKAIGTDSPLLGGHEVGDLSGEQQTWVAEQIQQRIAALS
;
A
#
# COMPACT_ATOMS: atom_id res chain seq x y z
N MET A 1 -24.79 31.02 10.68
CA MET A 1 -23.81 31.93 11.31
C MET A 1 -23.22 32.88 10.27
N THR A 2 -22.68 34.04 10.67
CA THR A 2 -21.88 34.90 9.77
C THR A 2 -20.40 34.69 10.06
N VAL A 3 -19.60 34.40 9.03
CA VAL A 3 -18.13 34.28 9.13
C VAL A 3 -17.50 35.59 8.65
N ARG A 4 -16.57 36.13 9.43
CA ARG A 4 -15.74 37.29 9.07
C ARG A 4 -14.30 37.05 9.50
N LEU A 5 -13.38 37.78 8.88
CA LEU A 5 -12.01 37.86 9.34
C LEU A 5 -11.82 39.14 10.14
N ASP A 6 -11.10 39.04 11.26
CA ASP A 6 -10.55 40.21 11.90
C ASP A 6 -9.59 40.91 10.93
N PRO A 7 -9.76 42.21 10.64
CA PRO A 7 -8.96 42.91 9.62
C PRO A 7 -7.51 43.14 10.05
N VAL A 8 -7.15 42.90 11.31
CA VAL A 8 -5.80 43.08 11.87
C VAL A 8 -5.11 41.74 12.06
N THR A 9 -5.82 40.73 12.57
CA THR A 9 -5.23 39.43 12.90
C THR A 9 -5.52 38.33 11.89
N PHE A 10 -6.49 38.52 11.00
CA PHE A 10 -7.09 37.48 10.16
C PHE A 10 -7.70 36.30 10.95
N ALA A 11 -7.89 36.45 12.26
CA ALA A 11 -8.60 35.44 13.04
C ALA A 11 -10.06 35.32 12.59
N LEU A 12 -10.59 34.09 12.58
CA LEU A 12 -11.99 33.83 12.29
C LEU A 12 -12.87 34.44 13.39
N GLN A 13 -13.82 35.29 12.98
CA GLN A 13 -14.86 35.86 13.83
C GLN A 13 -16.21 35.28 13.42
N LEU A 14 -16.82 34.57 14.37
CA LEU A 14 -18.04 33.80 14.15
C LEU A 14 -19.19 34.46 14.89
N GLU A 15 -20.09 35.11 14.15
CA GLU A 15 -21.26 35.78 14.72
C GLU A 15 -22.50 34.87 14.60
N SER A 16 -22.83 34.16 15.69
CA SER A 16 -24.11 33.46 15.85
C SER A 16 -25.15 34.35 16.52
N ALA A 17 -26.40 34.30 16.05
CA ALA A 17 -27.51 35.06 16.63
C ALA A 17 -27.90 34.54 18.02
N ARG A 18 -27.59 33.28 18.32
CA ARG A 18 -27.85 32.59 19.60
C ARG A 18 -26.76 31.52 19.82
N PRO A 19 -25.53 31.93 20.18
CA PRO A 19 -24.48 30.96 20.44
C PRO A 19 -24.86 30.08 21.62
N SER A 20 -24.53 28.79 21.55
CA SER A 20 -24.67 27.91 22.69
C SER A 20 -23.71 28.32 23.82
N PRO A 21 -23.91 27.79 25.05
CA PRO A 21 -22.92 27.96 26.12
C PRO A 21 -21.50 27.54 25.70
N VAL A 22 -21.36 26.43 24.97
CA VAL A 22 -20.05 25.89 24.60
C VAL A 22 -19.35 26.79 23.59
N GLN A 23 -20.06 27.22 22.54
CA GLN A 23 -19.53 28.15 21.55
C GLN A 23 -19.18 29.51 22.17
N HIS A 24 -20.07 30.07 22.99
CA HIS A 24 -19.86 31.37 23.63
C HIS A 24 -18.59 31.39 24.50
N TRP A 25 -18.39 30.36 25.33
CA TRP A 25 -17.24 30.35 26.22
C TRP A 25 -15.94 29.92 25.54
N ASN A 26 -15.96 29.09 24.49
CA ASN A 26 -14.78 28.84 23.67
C ASN A 26 -14.33 30.10 22.91
N GLN A 27 -15.27 30.93 22.45
CA GLN A 27 -14.93 32.24 21.88
C GLN A 27 -14.24 33.13 22.93
N LEU A 28 -14.79 33.23 24.15
CA LEU A 28 -14.15 34.01 25.20
C LEU A 28 -12.78 33.44 25.60
N LEU A 29 -12.62 32.11 25.67
CA LEU A 29 -11.33 31.48 25.90
C LEU A 29 -10.31 31.87 24.83
N SER A 30 -10.71 31.84 23.55
CA SER A 30 -9.88 32.26 22.41
C SER A 30 -9.46 33.73 22.53
N ASP A 31 -10.39 34.61 22.90
CA ASP A 31 -10.12 36.03 23.12
C ASP A 31 -9.12 36.26 24.28
N LEU A 32 -9.25 35.50 25.37
CA LEU A 32 -8.36 35.59 26.53
C LEU A 32 -6.95 35.07 26.20
N ILE A 33 -6.85 33.97 25.45
CA ILE A 33 -5.61 33.40 24.92
C ILE A 33 -4.88 34.43 24.05
N ALA A 34 -5.62 35.08 23.14
CA ALA A 34 -5.10 36.12 22.26
C ALA A 34 -4.58 37.33 23.04
N GLN A 35 -5.35 37.81 24.03
CA GLN A 35 -4.99 38.98 24.84
C GLN A 35 -3.75 38.75 25.72
N GLN A 36 -3.55 37.53 26.21
CA GLN A 36 -2.47 37.20 27.15
C GLN A 36 -1.28 36.50 26.48
N ALA A 37 -1.33 36.28 25.17
CA ALA A 37 -0.25 35.67 24.37
C ALA A 37 0.32 34.39 24.99
N VAL A 38 -0.56 33.48 25.41
CA VAL A 38 -0.15 32.29 26.18
C VAL A 38 0.74 31.32 25.39
N GLY A 39 0.78 31.39 24.07
CA GLY A 39 1.56 30.50 23.19
C GLY A 39 0.79 29.23 22.81
N PRO A 40 1.15 28.55 21.70
CA PRO A 40 0.38 27.46 21.11
C PRO A 40 0.26 26.23 22.02
N THR A 41 1.31 25.88 22.76
CA THR A 41 1.32 24.73 23.67
C THR A 41 0.32 24.89 24.82
N ARG A 42 0.41 26.01 25.54
CA ARG A 42 -0.57 26.34 26.58
C ARG A 42 -1.96 26.55 26.02
N ALA A 43 -2.09 27.14 24.82
CA ALA A 43 -3.39 27.30 24.17
C ALA A 43 -4.07 25.94 23.89
N SER A 44 -3.35 24.98 23.28
CA SER A 44 -3.92 23.66 22.99
C SER A 44 -4.39 22.94 24.25
N ARG A 45 -3.58 22.96 25.32
CA ARG A 45 -3.96 22.38 26.61
C ARG A 45 -5.12 23.12 27.28
N ALA A 46 -5.24 24.44 27.08
CA ALA A 46 -6.39 25.20 27.57
C ALA A 46 -7.68 24.71 26.92
N TYR A 47 -7.72 24.55 25.59
CA TYR A 47 -8.89 24.06 24.88
C TYR A 47 -9.25 22.62 25.28
N ALA A 48 -8.26 21.73 25.39
CA ALA A 48 -8.46 20.36 25.84
C ALA A 48 -9.09 20.29 27.24
N LEU A 49 -8.45 20.93 28.23
CA LEU A 49 -8.91 20.90 29.61
C LEU A 49 -10.22 21.65 29.83
N PHE A 50 -10.41 22.78 29.14
CA PHE A 50 -11.64 23.55 29.22
C PHE A 50 -12.84 22.73 28.75
N ASN A 51 -12.74 22.12 27.57
CA ASN A 51 -13.82 21.32 27.02
C ASN A 51 -13.99 19.99 27.76
N THR A 52 -12.92 19.41 28.33
CA THR A 52 -13.01 18.27 29.26
C THR A 52 -13.85 18.61 30.49
N ALA A 53 -13.69 19.82 31.06
CA ALA A 53 -14.49 20.23 32.21
C ALA A 53 -15.99 20.31 31.86
N LEU A 54 -16.32 20.86 30.70
CA LEU A 54 -17.71 20.93 30.22
C LEU A 54 -18.27 19.54 29.93
N TYR A 55 -17.47 18.67 29.32
CA TYR A 55 -17.78 17.27 29.06
C TYR A 55 -18.07 16.50 30.34
N ASP A 56 -17.18 16.54 31.33
CA ASP A 56 -17.36 15.82 32.60
C ASP A 56 -18.67 16.23 33.30
N LEU A 57 -19.05 17.51 33.20
CA LEU A 57 -20.32 17.99 33.74
C LEU A 57 -21.54 17.37 33.02
N TRP A 58 -21.46 17.23 31.70
CA TRP A 58 -22.50 16.58 30.90
C TRP A 58 -22.52 15.06 31.13
N ALA A 59 -21.35 14.41 31.09
CA ALA A 59 -21.18 12.98 31.28
C ALA A 59 -21.71 12.52 32.65
N ALA A 60 -21.62 13.36 33.69
CA ALA A 60 -22.23 13.10 35.00
C ALA A 60 -23.75 12.88 34.97
N LEU A 61 -24.43 13.35 33.91
CA LEU A 61 -25.88 13.24 33.72
C LEU A 61 -26.26 12.15 32.72
N ASP A 62 -25.27 11.63 31.99
CA ASP A 62 -25.45 10.59 31.00
C ASP A 62 -25.22 9.21 31.66
N PRO A 63 -26.11 8.22 31.45
CA PRO A 63 -25.97 6.92 32.08
C PRO A 63 -24.84 6.04 31.49
N GLN A 64 -24.30 6.37 30.31
CA GLN A 64 -23.29 5.60 29.60
C GLN A 64 -21.92 6.27 29.62
N ALA A 65 -21.88 7.60 29.52
CA ALA A 65 -20.63 8.34 29.44
C ALA A 65 -19.79 8.24 30.72
N GLN A 66 -18.47 8.10 30.54
CA GLN A 66 -17.47 8.12 31.59
C GLN A 66 -16.83 9.50 31.67
N THR A 67 -16.62 9.96 32.91
CA THR A 67 -15.91 11.20 33.21
C THR A 67 -14.40 10.98 33.19
N VAL A 68 -13.63 11.95 32.69
CA VAL A 68 -12.16 11.92 32.61
C VAL A 68 -11.50 12.22 33.95
N TYR A 69 -11.82 13.37 34.56
CA TYR A 69 -11.24 13.80 35.85
C TYR A 69 -12.20 13.66 37.02
N GLY A 70 -13.27 12.89 36.81
CA GLY A 70 -14.36 12.70 37.77
C GLY A 70 -15.31 13.89 37.79
N ALA A 71 -16.61 13.61 37.71
CA ALA A 71 -17.64 14.58 38.05
C ALA A 71 -18.22 14.24 39.42
N PRO A 72 -18.36 15.22 40.34
CA PRO A 72 -19.00 14.92 41.61
C PRO A 72 -20.50 14.67 41.39
N SER A 73 -21.16 13.94 42.28
CA SER A 73 -22.60 13.69 42.19
C SER A 73 -23.39 15.00 42.29
N ILE A 74 -23.76 15.60 41.16
CA ILE A 74 -24.63 16.77 41.11
C ILE A 74 -26.05 16.30 40.84
N PRO A 75 -27.05 16.60 41.69
CA PRO A 75 -28.44 16.35 41.38
C PRO A 75 -28.95 17.39 40.37
N LEU A 76 -28.41 17.42 39.14
CA LEU A 76 -28.95 18.28 38.08
C LEU A 76 -30.14 17.59 37.44
N GLN A 77 -31.23 18.34 37.28
CA GLN A 77 -32.29 18.00 36.34
C GLN A 77 -31.91 18.50 34.94
N ALA A 78 -32.45 17.89 33.88
CA ALA A 78 -32.12 18.24 32.49
C ALA A 78 -32.22 19.75 32.17
N GLY A 79 -33.14 20.49 32.80
CA GLY A 79 -33.27 21.95 32.64
C GLY A 79 -32.21 22.80 33.38
N GLN A 80 -31.22 22.18 34.03
CA GLN A 80 -30.19 22.85 34.83
C GLN A 80 -28.78 22.73 34.25
N LEU A 81 -28.59 21.98 33.15
CA LEU A 81 -27.29 21.75 32.53
C LEU A 81 -26.68 23.05 31.97
N GLU A 82 -27.38 23.72 31.06
CA GLU A 82 -26.91 24.97 30.42
C GLU A 82 -26.49 26.05 31.44
N PRO A 83 -27.29 26.34 32.48
CA PRO A 83 -26.90 27.31 33.50
C PRO A 83 -25.73 26.84 34.38
N ALA A 84 -25.48 25.53 34.48
CA ALA A 84 -24.34 24.97 35.20
C ALA A 84 -23.06 25.08 34.34
N LEU A 85 -23.16 24.80 33.03
CA LEU A 85 -22.07 25.00 32.06
C LEU A 85 -21.56 26.44 32.08
N HIS A 86 -22.45 27.44 32.06
CA HIS A 86 -21.98 28.84 32.12
C HIS A 86 -21.21 29.16 33.40
N ARG A 87 -21.64 28.62 34.55
CA ARG A 87 -20.94 28.85 35.82
C ARG A 87 -19.61 28.12 35.88
N LEU A 88 -19.55 26.89 35.40
CA LEU A 88 -18.32 26.11 35.35
C LEU A 88 -17.29 26.78 34.45
N ALA A 89 -17.68 27.13 33.22
CA ALA A 89 -16.81 27.84 32.29
C ALA A 89 -16.22 29.12 32.90
N ALA A 90 -17.07 29.96 33.50
CA ALA A 90 -16.61 31.17 34.18
C ALA A 90 -15.68 30.90 35.39
N GLN A 91 -15.83 29.77 36.06
CA GLN A 91 -14.93 29.38 37.17
C GLN A 91 -13.57 28.92 36.63
N VAL A 92 -13.55 28.06 35.62
CA VAL A 92 -12.31 27.59 34.96
C VAL A 92 -11.52 28.77 34.41
N LEU A 93 -12.17 29.65 33.64
CA LEU A 93 -11.49 30.81 33.05
C LEU A 93 -10.96 31.78 34.10
N ARG A 94 -11.67 32.00 35.22
CA ARG A 94 -11.15 32.88 36.30
C ARG A 94 -9.95 32.29 37.03
N GLN A 95 -9.84 30.96 37.09
CA GLN A 95 -8.68 30.30 37.68
C GLN A 95 -7.44 30.48 36.81
N TRP A 96 -7.58 30.32 35.49
CA TRP A 96 -6.45 30.44 34.56
C TRP A 96 -6.12 31.87 34.17
N PHE A 97 -7.12 32.75 34.12
CA PHE A 97 -7.01 34.15 33.71
C PHE A 97 -7.51 35.10 34.81
N PRO A 98 -6.86 35.10 36.00
CA PRO A 98 -7.33 35.87 37.15
C PRO A 98 -7.39 37.38 36.86
N GLU A 99 -6.50 37.90 36.01
CA GLU A 99 -6.46 39.31 35.60
C GLU A 99 -7.72 39.73 34.80
N SER A 100 -8.34 38.78 34.08
CA SER A 100 -9.55 39.03 33.29
C SER A 100 -10.85 38.73 34.05
N SER A 101 -10.79 38.55 35.38
CA SER A 101 -11.95 38.18 36.20
C SER A 101 -13.14 39.13 36.05
N GLU A 102 -12.90 40.44 35.90
CA GLU A 102 -13.99 41.40 35.71
C GLU A 102 -14.72 41.21 34.38
N GLN A 103 -13.98 40.95 33.30
CA GLN A 103 -14.56 40.65 31.98
C GLN A 103 -15.37 39.36 32.04
N ILE A 104 -14.79 38.30 32.60
CA ILE A 104 -15.47 37.00 32.73
C ILE A 104 -16.76 37.12 33.56
N ASN A 105 -16.75 37.91 34.64
CA ASN A 105 -17.95 38.15 35.44
C ASN A 105 -19.01 38.95 34.68
N ARG A 106 -18.61 39.88 33.80
CA ARG A 106 -19.56 40.61 32.94
C ARG A 106 -20.20 39.68 31.92
N GLU A 107 -19.41 38.83 31.25
CA GLU A 107 -19.94 37.84 30.31
C GLU A 107 -20.90 36.88 31.02
N LEU A 108 -20.51 36.33 32.18
CA LEU A 108 -21.38 35.49 32.99
C LEU A 108 -22.69 36.21 33.33
N ALA A 109 -22.67 37.49 33.71
CA ALA A 109 -23.89 38.23 34.02
C ALA A 109 -24.81 38.45 32.80
N THR A 110 -24.25 38.48 31.59
CA THR A 110 -24.99 38.60 30.33
C THR A 110 -25.71 37.29 29.99
N VAL A 111 -25.02 36.16 30.11
CA VAL A 111 -25.53 34.83 29.74
C VAL A 111 -26.31 34.13 30.88
N ALA A 112 -25.98 34.39 32.15
CA ALA A 112 -26.63 33.76 33.32
C ALA A 112 -28.03 34.31 33.66
N ARG A 113 -28.74 34.88 32.68
CA ARG A 113 -30.17 35.25 32.83
C ARG A 113 -31.10 34.02 32.92
N VAL A 114 -30.55 32.81 32.80
CA VAL A 114 -31.31 31.55 32.90
C VAL A 114 -31.66 31.25 34.37
N ALA A 115 -32.95 31.05 34.60
CA ALA A 115 -33.60 31.06 35.90
C ALA A 115 -33.32 29.79 36.74
N TYR A 116 -32.46 29.92 37.76
CA TYR A 116 -32.49 29.01 38.90
C TYR A 116 -33.57 29.44 39.90
N ALA A 117 -34.34 28.47 40.41
CA ALA A 117 -35.46 28.74 41.31
C ALA A 117 -35.06 29.26 42.72
N SER A 118 -33.79 29.14 43.15
CA SER A 118 -33.32 29.69 44.43
C SER A 118 -31.79 29.91 44.51
N LYS A 119 -31.35 30.84 45.38
CA LYS A 119 -29.92 31.10 45.71
C LYS A 119 -29.21 29.90 46.32
N GLU A 120 -29.96 29.01 46.96
CA GLU A 120 -29.45 27.86 47.69
C GLU A 120 -29.02 26.73 46.74
N HIS A 121 -29.78 26.51 45.65
CA HIS A 121 -29.37 25.62 44.57
C HIS A 121 -28.12 26.11 43.83
N VAL A 122 -28.01 27.43 43.63
CA VAL A 122 -26.81 28.02 43.02
C VAL A 122 -25.57 27.74 43.87
N ALA A 123 -25.67 27.93 45.20
CA ALA A 123 -24.54 27.67 46.10
C ALA A 123 -24.12 26.19 46.15
N GLN A 124 -25.09 25.27 46.04
CA GLN A 124 -24.80 23.83 45.97
C GLN A 124 -24.07 23.47 44.67
N ILE A 125 -24.57 23.93 43.52
CA ILE A 125 -23.90 23.73 42.23
C ILE A 125 -22.50 24.31 42.25
N GLU A 126 -22.32 25.54 42.74
CA GLU A 126 -20.99 26.18 42.83
C GLU A 126 -20.00 25.44 43.75
N ALA A 127 -20.47 24.84 44.84
CA ALA A 127 -19.63 24.02 45.72
C ALA A 127 -19.14 22.76 45.01
N VAL A 128 -19.99 22.17 44.17
CA VAL A 128 -19.65 20.96 43.42
C VAL A 128 -18.74 21.26 42.24
N LEU A 129 -19.03 22.31 41.46
CA LEU A 129 -18.15 22.76 40.38
C LEU A 129 -16.75 23.11 40.89
N LYS A 130 -16.64 23.64 42.12
CA LYS A 130 -15.34 23.89 42.76
C LYS A 130 -14.54 22.61 43.02
N GLN A 131 -15.17 21.47 43.28
CA GLN A 131 -14.45 20.20 43.43
C GLN A 131 -13.90 19.70 42.10
N GLN A 132 -14.70 19.80 41.04
CA GLN A 132 -14.28 19.48 39.67
C GLN A 132 -13.12 20.38 39.21
N LEU A 133 -13.20 21.68 39.52
CA LEU A 133 -12.11 22.62 39.21
C LEU A 133 -10.79 22.26 39.91
N LEU A 134 -10.84 21.64 41.09
CA LEU A 134 -9.66 21.18 41.83
C LEU A 134 -9.06 19.88 41.28
N SER A 135 -9.81 19.09 40.50
CA SER A 135 -9.29 17.88 39.86
C SER A 135 -8.64 18.14 38.50
N LEU A 136 -8.92 19.28 37.86
CA LEU A 136 -8.28 19.66 36.60
C LEU A 136 -6.77 19.86 36.77
N PRO A 137 -5.95 19.30 35.88
CA PRO A 137 -4.52 19.59 35.81
C PRO A 137 -4.22 21.08 35.65
N ALA A 138 -3.01 21.48 36.03
CA ALA A 138 -2.52 22.82 35.76
C ALA A 138 -2.40 23.07 34.24
N LEU A 139 -2.68 24.32 33.84
CA LEU A 139 -2.54 24.75 32.45
C LEU A 139 -1.07 24.72 31.99
N ASP A 140 -0.15 25.07 32.87
CA ASP A 140 1.29 24.96 32.65
C ASP A 140 1.89 24.23 33.86
N PRO A 141 2.33 22.96 33.69
CA PRO A 141 2.95 22.22 34.78
C PRO A 141 4.38 22.69 35.08
N GLY A 142 4.97 23.56 34.24
CA GLY A 142 6.28 24.13 34.42
C GLY A 142 7.45 23.20 34.06
N PRO A 143 8.69 23.71 34.12
CA PRO A 143 9.87 22.99 33.63
C PRO A 143 10.25 21.75 34.45
N GLU A 144 9.68 21.57 35.64
CA GLU A 144 9.89 20.36 36.44
C GLU A 144 9.21 19.12 35.83
N ALA A 145 8.30 19.31 34.87
CA ALA A 145 7.54 18.24 34.22
C ALA A 145 8.32 17.45 33.16
N GLY A 146 9.45 17.96 32.67
CA GLY A 146 10.12 17.38 31.52
C GLY A 146 11.52 17.95 31.28
N PRO A 147 12.09 17.71 30.08
CA PRO A 147 13.45 18.15 29.80
C PRO A 147 13.59 19.67 29.74
N ALA A 148 14.81 20.14 30.05
CA ALA A 148 15.22 21.51 29.79
C ALA A 148 15.39 21.77 28.28
N ALA A 149 15.51 23.05 27.91
CA ALA A 149 15.84 23.41 26.53
C ALA A 149 17.16 22.72 26.11
N PRO A 150 17.26 22.22 24.87
CA PRO A 150 18.52 21.70 24.34
C PRO A 150 19.66 22.71 24.57
N PRO A 151 20.85 22.27 25.00
CA PRO A 151 21.97 23.17 25.24
C PRO A 151 22.37 23.86 23.93
N PHE A 152 22.74 25.13 24.03
CA PHE A 152 23.21 25.92 22.91
C PHE A 152 24.60 26.45 23.19
N ASP A 153 25.59 26.02 22.40
CA ASP A 153 26.91 26.63 22.33
C ASP A 153 27.11 27.21 20.91
N PRO A 154 27.28 28.54 20.77
CA PRO A 154 27.61 29.15 19.48
C PRO A 154 28.88 28.58 18.82
N ALA A 155 29.82 28.04 19.60
CA ALA A 155 31.07 27.47 19.09
C ALA A 155 30.94 26.03 18.58
N GLU A 156 29.93 25.29 19.04
CA GLU A 156 29.67 23.88 18.67
C GLU A 156 28.42 23.77 17.78
N ARG A 157 28.15 24.82 17.00
CA ARG A 157 26.96 24.91 16.16
C ARG A 157 26.99 23.87 15.04
N ARG A 158 25.94 23.04 14.98
CA ARG A 158 25.64 22.19 13.81
C ARG A 158 24.62 22.87 12.89
N ILE A 159 24.72 22.60 11.59
CA ILE A 159 23.85 23.21 10.57
C ILE A 159 22.42 22.66 10.61
N ASP A 160 22.25 21.41 11.04
CA ASP A 160 20.97 20.70 11.14
C ASP A 160 20.34 20.76 12.54
N ALA A 161 21.00 21.40 13.51
CA ALA A 161 20.47 21.58 14.86
C ALA A 161 19.80 22.95 15.05
N TRP A 162 18.67 22.98 15.75
CA TRP A 162 17.99 24.21 16.12
C TRP A 162 18.89 25.09 16.98
N MET A 163 18.83 26.39 16.72
CA MET A 163 19.48 27.40 17.52
C MET A 163 18.59 28.62 17.73
N PRO A 164 18.73 29.33 18.86
CA PRO A 164 17.98 30.56 19.09
C PRO A 164 18.49 31.70 18.21
N GLU A 165 17.59 32.28 17.42
CA GLU A 165 17.91 33.44 16.58
C GLU A 165 17.82 34.75 17.35
N HIS A 166 18.46 35.80 16.82
CA HIS A 166 18.19 37.17 17.27
C HIS A 166 16.83 37.64 16.72
N VAL A 167 16.14 38.52 17.44
CA VAL A 167 14.85 39.09 17.01
C VAL A 167 14.91 40.62 17.06
N PRO A 168 15.14 41.31 15.92
CA PRO A 168 15.30 40.78 14.56
C PRO A 168 16.62 40.04 14.30
N ILE A 169 16.62 39.09 13.35
CA ILE A 169 17.76 38.17 13.08
C ILE A 169 19.06 38.87 12.67
N ASP A 170 18.95 40.01 11.97
CA ASP A 170 20.09 40.77 11.48
C ASP A 170 20.65 41.78 12.50
N ASP A 171 20.06 41.86 13.70
CA ASP A 171 20.54 42.72 14.78
C ASP A 171 21.25 41.88 15.87
N PRO A 172 22.60 41.83 15.89
CA PRO A 172 23.34 41.05 16.88
C PRO A 172 23.21 41.59 18.31
N SER A 173 22.67 42.81 18.49
CA SER A 173 22.38 43.39 19.80
C SER A 173 20.96 43.08 20.30
N ALA A 174 20.11 42.53 19.44
CA ALA A 174 18.74 42.20 19.78
C ALA A 174 18.64 40.99 20.71
N ALA A 175 17.48 40.84 21.36
CA ALA A 175 17.21 39.70 22.20
C ALA A 175 17.29 38.39 21.40
N ARG A 176 17.79 37.33 22.03
CA ARG A 176 17.77 35.98 21.47
C ARG A 176 16.52 35.24 21.90
N GLU A 177 16.08 34.37 21.03
CA GLU A 177 15.00 33.44 21.31
C GLU A 177 15.35 32.47 22.44
N SER A 178 14.32 31.85 23.00
CA SER A 178 14.43 30.79 23.97
C SER A 178 13.43 29.71 23.61
N PHE A 179 13.85 28.43 23.68
CA PHE A 179 13.00 27.31 23.29
C PHE A 179 11.68 27.37 24.06
N LEU A 180 10.57 27.49 23.35
CA LEU A 180 9.25 27.56 23.94
C LEU A 180 8.86 26.21 24.55
N THR A 181 8.67 26.18 25.87
CA THR A 181 8.14 25.02 26.63
C THR A 181 8.80 23.67 26.26
N PRO A 182 10.12 23.50 26.45
CA PRO A 182 10.84 22.29 26.02
C PRO A 182 10.37 21.00 26.70
N TYR A 183 9.71 21.12 27.86
CA TYR A 183 9.18 20.02 28.65
C TYR A 183 7.82 19.51 28.17
N TRP A 184 7.21 20.12 27.14
CA TRP A 184 5.80 19.90 26.83
C TRP A 184 5.48 18.47 26.41
N GLY A 185 6.39 17.81 25.68
CA GLY A 185 6.24 16.42 25.25
C GLY A 185 6.28 15.39 26.39
N ALA A 186 6.71 15.78 27.59
CA ALA A 186 6.74 14.89 28.77
C ALA A 186 5.46 14.96 29.61
N ILE A 187 4.53 15.85 29.27
CA ILE A 187 3.27 15.98 29.99
C ILE A 187 2.33 14.83 29.55
N PRO A 188 1.53 14.23 30.45
CA PRO A 188 0.59 13.18 30.06
C PRO A 188 -0.36 13.66 28.95
N ALA A 189 -0.42 12.86 27.89
CA ALA A 189 -1.43 12.94 26.85
C ALA A 189 -2.77 12.37 27.35
N PHE A 190 -3.84 12.65 26.60
CA PHE A 190 -5.20 12.28 26.95
C PHE A 190 -5.60 10.92 26.35
N ALA A 191 -5.14 10.62 25.13
CA ALA A 191 -5.48 9.41 24.40
C ALA A 191 -4.44 8.27 24.54
N SER A 192 -3.17 8.58 24.81
CA SER A 192 -2.10 7.58 24.93
C SER A 192 -1.24 7.79 26.16
N ASP A 193 -0.75 6.69 26.74
CA ASP A 193 0.28 6.69 27.79
C ASP A 193 1.71 6.77 27.21
N ASP A 194 1.88 6.49 25.91
CA ASP A 194 3.15 6.59 25.19
C ASP A 194 3.03 7.52 23.98
N VAL A 195 3.43 8.77 24.19
CA VAL A 195 3.48 9.80 23.14
C VAL A 195 4.58 9.50 22.10
N THR A 196 5.61 8.74 22.48
CA THR A 196 6.75 8.48 21.58
C THR A 196 6.39 7.53 20.45
N ALA A 197 5.33 6.73 20.60
CA ALA A 197 4.77 5.90 19.54
C ALA A 197 4.26 6.71 18.33
N TRP A 198 3.89 7.98 18.53
CA TRP A 198 3.46 8.86 17.44
C TRP A 198 4.61 9.57 16.73
N ARG A 199 5.85 9.43 17.21
CA ARG A 199 7.01 10.10 16.62
C ARG A 199 7.23 9.58 15.18
N PRO A 200 7.36 10.45 14.17
CA PRO A 200 7.65 10.03 12.80
C PRO A 200 9.13 9.62 12.66
N LEU A 201 9.48 9.14 11.46
CA LEU A 201 10.87 8.98 11.05
C LEU A 201 11.63 10.30 11.17
N GLY A 202 12.96 10.25 11.33
CA GLY A 202 13.76 11.45 11.47
C GLY A 202 13.79 12.33 10.22
N PRO A 203 14.04 13.64 10.36
CA PRO A 203 14.22 14.53 9.21
C PRO A 203 15.52 14.22 8.48
N GLU A 204 15.68 14.79 7.28
CA GLU A 204 16.89 14.63 6.48
C GLU A 204 18.12 15.15 7.25
N PRO A 205 19.16 14.33 7.52
CA PRO A 205 20.37 14.82 8.18
C PRO A 205 21.23 15.62 7.19
N PHE A 206 22.09 16.53 7.67
CA PHE A 206 23.05 17.20 6.78
C PHE A 206 24.15 16.26 6.29
N LEU A 207 24.63 15.35 7.15
CA LEU A 207 25.65 14.35 6.83
C LEU A 207 25.00 12.98 6.60
N LEU A 208 25.46 12.26 5.58
CA LEU A 208 25.10 10.86 5.29
C LEU A 208 25.89 9.86 6.16
N VAL A 209 26.89 10.36 6.90
CA VAL A 209 27.79 9.59 7.75
C VAL A 209 27.73 10.09 9.18
N ASP A 210 28.12 9.24 10.12
CA ASP A 210 28.21 9.59 11.53
C ASP A 210 29.25 10.68 11.78
N GLU A 211 29.04 11.51 12.80
CA GLU A 211 29.97 12.57 13.23
C GLU A 211 31.37 12.05 13.58
N ALA A 212 31.49 10.76 13.93
CA ALA A 212 32.77 10.10 14.15
C ALA A 212 33.59 9.89 12.85
N VAL A 213 32.95 9.99 11.68
CA VAL A 213 33.57 9.85 10.36
C VAL A 213 33.87 11.22 9.75
N ALA A 214 32.91 12.14 9.83
CA ALA A 214 33.03 13.48 9.28
C ALA A 214 32.39 14.53 10.20
N SER A 215 33.02 15.70 10.33
CA SER A 215 32.45 16.85 11.05
C SER A 215 32.60 18.13 10.25
N LEU A 216 31.62 19.04 10.38
CA LEU A 216 31.62 20.33 9.69
C LEU A 216 32.07 21.45 10.63
N ASP A 217 33.12 22.20 10.26
CA ASP A 217 33.45 23.48 10.89
C ASP A 217 32.85 24.63 10.06
N LEU A 218 31.69 25.12 10.53
CA LEU A 218 30.97 26.23 9.90
C LEU A 218 31.74 27.56 9.92
N ALA A 219 32.72 27.74 10.81
CA ALA A 219 33.46 29.00 10.93
C ALA A 219 34.51 29.17 9.82
N VAL A 220 35.04 28.06 9.31
CA VAL A 220 36.01 28.05 8.20
C VAL A 220 35.48 27.42 6.91
N ALA A 221 34.23 26.92 6.91
CA ALA A 221 33.58 26.26 5.78
C ALA A 221 34.36 25.03 5.27
N GLU A 222 34.93 24.26 6.21
CA GLU A 222 35.67 23.03 5.93
C GLU A 222 34.98 21.83 6.58
N LEU A 223 34.91 20.72 5.84
CA LEU A 223 34.50 19.41 6.33
C LEU A 223 35.75 18.61 6.68
N GLN A 224 35.84 18.14 7.92
CA GLN A 224 36.93 17.35 8.44
C GLN A 224 36.58 15.86 8.34
N LEU A 225 37.40 15.08 7.62
CA LEU A 225 37.35 13.62 7.63
C LEU A 225 38.33 13.06 8.65
N GLU A 226 37.84 12.18 9.53
CA GLU A 226 38.65 11.56 10.58
C GLU A 226 39.47 10.36 10.07
N GLN A 227 39.08 9.80 8.92
CA GLN A 227 39.74 8.67 8.27
C GLN A 227 39.67 8.78 6.73
N ASP A 228 40.49 7.99 6.03
CA ASP A 228 40.45 7.92 4.57
C ASP A 228 39.05 7.45 4.09
N TRP A 229 38.49 8.16 3.11
CA TRP A 229 37.19 7.86 2.51
C TRP A 229 37.36 7.15 1.17
N LEU A 230 36.61 6.07 0.95
CA LEU A 230 36.51 5.39 -0.34
C LEU A 230 35.16 5.73 -0.96
N ALA A 231 35.17 6.59 -1.99
CA ALA A 231 33.96 7.00 -2.68
C ALA A 231 33.38 5.87 -3.55
N ALA A 232 32.12 6.00 -3.95
CA ALA A 232 31.42 4.99 -4.73
C ALA A 232 32.08 4.70 -6.10
N ASP A 233 32.79 5.67 -6.67
CA ASP A 233 33.54 5.53 -7.92
C ASP A 233 34.90 4.79 -7.75
N GLY A 234 35.24 4.39 -6.52
CA GLY A 234 36.49 3.73 -6.16
C GLY A 234 37.66 4.70 -5.87
N THR A 235 37.44 6.01 -5.91
CA THR A 235 38.44 7.02 -5.55
C THR A 235 38.63 7.07 -4.04
N THR A 236 39.89 7.07 -3.58
CA THR A 236 40.22 7.23 -2.16
C THR A 236 40.64 8.66 -1.86
N TYR A 237 39.97 9.29 -0.90
CA TYR A 237 40.26 10.62 -0.38
C TYR A 237 40.90 10.49 1.01
N PRO A 238 42.10 11.06 1.25
CA PRO A 238 42.78 10.91 2.53
C PRO A 238 42.05 11.63 3.68
N ALA A 239 42.25 11.18 4.91
CA ALA A 239 41.80 11.92 6.10
C ALA A 239 42.36 13.36 6.10
N GLY A 240 41.54 14.35 6.47
CA GLY A 240 41.91 15.76 6.40
C GLY A 240 40.72 16.72 6.24
N GLY A 241 41.01 18.01 6.24
CA GLY A 241 40.04 19.07 6.01
C GLY A 241 39.84 19.36 4.53
N TYR A 242 38.58 19.50 4.12
CA TYR A 242 38.15 19.79 2.75
C TYR A 242 37.25 21.02 2.73
N GLY A 243 37.66 22.08 2.03
CA GLY A 243 36.80 23.24 1.80
C GLY A 243 35.53 22.85 1.05
N VAL A 244 34.36 23.10 1.62
CA VAL A 244 33.08 22.59 1.10
C VAL A 244 32.80 23.09 -0.31
N ALA A 245 33.03 24.39 -0.56
CA ALA A 245 32.80 25.01 -1.87
C ALA A 245 33.78 24.58 -2.98
N ASP A 246 34.92 23.97 -2.61
CA ASP A 246 35.99 23.60 -3.55
C ASP A 246 35.91 22.12 -3.96
N HIS A 247 35.00 21.34 -3.36
CA HIS A 247 34.99 19.88 -3.46
C HIS A 247 33.58 19.32 -3.68
N ASP A 248 33.09 19.42 -4.92
CA ASP A 248 31.76 18.94 -5.33
C ASP A 248 31.48 17.47 -4.97
N TRP A 249 32.51 16.63 -4.93
CA TRP A 249 32.39 15.20 -4.61
C TRP A 249 31.87 14.94 -3.19
N LEU A 250 31.97 15.91 -2.28
CA LEU A 250 31.43 15.77 -0.92
C LEU A 250 29.91 15.58 -0.95
N VAL A 251 29.21 16.18 -1.91
CA VAL A 251 27.75 16.07 -2.04
C VAL A 251 27.38 14.72 -2.66
N GLY A 252 26.52 13.96 -1.96
CA GLY A 252 26.12 12.61 -2.35
C GLY A 252 26.99 11.50 -1.77
N GLU A 253 28.22 11.81 -1.35
CA GLU A 253 29.13 10.87 -0.66
C GLU A 253 29.11 11.07 0.86
N ILE A 254 29.19 12.33 1.30
CA ILE A 254 29.28 12.71 2.72
C ILE A 254 28.15 13.67 3.12
N ILE A 255 27.88 14.67 2.28
CA ILE A 255 26.83 15.67 2.49
C ILE A 255 25.56 15.19 1.79
N ASN A 256 24.45 15.21 2.51
CA ASN A 256 23.15 14.76 2.01
C ASN A 256 22.60 15.75 0.98
N PRO A 257 22.42 15.37 -0.30
CA PRO A 257 21.82 16.23 -1.30
C PRO A 257 20.35 16.58 -0.99
N ALA A 258 19.61 15.69 -0.31
CA ALA A 258 18.22 15.95 0.06
C ALA A 258 18.09 17.12 1.05
N PHE A 259 19.04 17.26 1.99
CA PHE A 259 19.09 18.38 2.92
C PHE A 259 19.30 19.73 2.22
N ILE A 260 20.06 19.75 1.13
CA ILE A 260 20.27 20.96 0.31
C ILE A 260 19.01 21.24 -0.51
N GLN A 261 18.40 20.20 -1.10
CA GLN A 261 17.22 20.33 -1.95
C GLN A 261 16.03 20.93 -1.19
N GLN A 262 15.70 20.46 0.01
CA GLN A 262 14.61 21.03 0.80
C GLN A 262 14.78 22.54 1.08
N ALA A 263 16.03 23.01 1.24
CA ALA A 263 16.31 24.43 1.46
C ALA A 263 16.17 25.23 0.16
N GLN A 264 16.60 24.65 -0.97
CA GLN A 264 16.37 25.22 -2.30
C GLN A 264 14.87 25.35 -2.59
N ASP A 265 14.07 24.33 -2.27
CA ASP A 265 12.62 24.31 -2.49
C ASP A 265 11.93 25.44 -1.73
N VAL A 266 12.28 25.66 -0.46
CA VAL A 266 11.75 26.80 0.33
C VAL A 266 12.09 28.16 -0.29
N VAL A 267 13.31 28.32 -0.79
CA VAL A 267 13.73 29.55 -1.48
C VAL A 267 12.91 29.75 -2.76
N GLU A 268 12.70 28.69 -3.54
CA GLU A 268 11.95 28.73 -4.80
C GLU A 268 10.46 29.00 -4.58
N ILE A 269 9.85 28.36 -3.59
CA ILE A 269 8.47 28.59 -3.19
C ILE A 269 8.28 30.06 -2.80
N GLN A 270 9.11 30.57 -1.89
CA GLN A 270 8.93 31.95 -1.40
C GLN A 270 9.15 32.99 -2.52
N ARG A 271 10.11 32.74 -3.42
CA ARG A 271 10.40 33.62 -4.57
C ARG A 271 9.21 33.73 -5.52
N ASN A 272 8.38 32.69 -5.62
CA ASN A 272 7.29 32.58 -6.59
C ASN A 272 5.89 32.66 -5.96
N LEU A 273 5.76 33.16 -4.72
CA LEU A 273 4.46 33.27 -4.05
C LEU A 273 3.47 34.13 -4.84
N THR A 274 2.31 33.55 -5.10
CA THR A 274 1.12 34.26 -5.58
C THR A 274 0.44 35.03 -4.45
N ASP A 275 -0.41 36.00 -4.79
CA ASP A 275 -1.22 36.74 -3.81
C ASP A 275 -2.10 35.82 -2.95
N GLU A 276 -2.67 34.78 -3.55
CA GLU A 276 -3.45 33.78 -2.83
C GLU A 276 -2.60 33.01 -1.81
N GLN A 277 -1.42 32.52 -2.22
CA GLN A 277 -0.50 31.80 -1.33
C GLN A 277 0.01 32.69 -0.18
N LYS A 278 0.25 33.98 -0.44
CA LYS A 278 0.57 34.96 0.60
C LYS A 278 -0.57 35.11 1.61
N LEU A 279 -1.81 35.23 1.15
CA LEU A 279 -2.98 35.33 2.02
C LEU A 279 -3.22 34.04 2.83
N ILE A 280 -2.98 32.87 2.24
CA ILE A 280 -3.00 31.58 2.94
C ILE A 280 -1.92 31.56 4.05
N ALA A 281 -0.69 31.99 3.75
CA ALA A 281 0.40 32.08 4.71
C ALA A 281 0.08 33.06 5.87
N GLU A 282 -0.58 34.18 5.55
CA GLU A 282 -0.98 35.18 6.54
C GLU A 282 -2.15 34.72 7.42
N PHE A 283 -3.13 34.03 6.84
CA PHE A 283 -4.29 33.50 7.54
C PHE A 283 -3.87 32.43 8.55
N TRP A 284 -3.08 31.45 8.10
CA TRP A 284 -2.57 30.38 8.95
C TRP A 284 -1.33 30.78 9.76
N GLU A 285 -0.91 32.05 9.76
CA GLU A 285 0.23 32.49 10.59
C GLU A 285 -0.06 32.32 12.08
N SER A 286 -1.29 32.69 12.48
CA SER A 286 -1.87 32.51 13.82
C SER A 286 -0.88 32.76 14.96
N GLY A 287 -0.14 33.86 14.85
CA GLY A 287 0.91 34.26 15.77
C GLY A 287 0.39 34.87 17.07
N SER A 288 1.29 35.54 17.80
CA SER A 288 0.94 36.24 19.05
C SER A 288 -0.17 37.27 18.83
N GLY A 289 -1.15 37.34 19.74
CA GLY A 289 -2.34 38.17 19.58
C GLY A 289 -3.51 37.47 18.89
N THR A 290 -3.39 36.18 18.59
CA THR A 290 -4.46 35.33 18.04
C THR A 290 -4.80 34.17 18.98
N ALA A 291 -5.77 33.34 18.59
CA ALA A 291 -6.14 32.13 19.30
C ALA A 291 -5.12 30.98 19.14
N PHE A 292 -4.05 31.20 18.35
CA PHE A 292 -3.09 30.20 17.87
C PHE A 292 -3.74 29.10 17.03
N PRO A 293 -2.97 28.25 16.33
CA PRO A 293 -3.54 27.21 15.47
C PRO A 293 -4.56 26.29 16.14
N PRO A 294 -4.39 25.88 17.43
CA PRO A 294 -5.44 25.12 18.12
C PRO A 294 -6.78 25.86 18.16
N GLY A 295 -6.77 27.17 18.36
CA GLY A 295 -7.97 27.99 18.43
C GLY A 295 -8.65 28.20 17.07
N ASP A 296 -7.89 28.22 15.98
CA ASP A 296 -8.47 28.27 14.63
C ASP A 296 -9.32 27.02 14.35
N TRP A 297 -8.86 25.85 14.80
CA TRP A 297 -9.61 24.61 14.69
C TRP A 297 -10.82 24.53 15.64
N ILE A 298 -10.77 25.20 16.81
CA ILE A 298 -11.97 25.41 17.65
C ILE A 298 -12.99 26.32 16.94
N ALA A 299 -12.53 27.34 16.22
CA ALA A 299 -13.40 28.20 15.41
C ALA A 299 -14.01 27.42 14.23
N ILE A 300 -13.23 26.61 13.51
CA ILE A 300 -13.73 25.74 12.44
C ILE A 300 -14.76 24.75 12.98
N ALA A 301 -14.51 24.09 14.11
CA ALA A 301 -15.49 23.22 14.77
C ALA A 301 -16.79 23.97 15.12
N SER A 302 -16.68 25.22 15.59
CA SER A 302 -17.85 26.08 15.86
C SER A 302 -18.65 26.40 14.60
N PHE A 303 -17.95 26.61 13.48
CA PHE A 303 -18.57 26.82 12.17
C PHE A 303 -19.36 25.60 11.70
N MET A 304 -18.76 24.41 11.78
CA MET A 304 -19.43 23.16 11.41
C MET A 304 -20.61 22.85 12.33
N ALA A 305 -20.47 23.08 13.65
CA ALA A 305 -21.55 22.87 14.60
C ALA A 305 -22.81 23.69 14.27
N ASP A 306 -22.65 24.96 13.89
CA ASP A 306 -23.78 25.82 13.48
C ASP A 306 -24.37 25.39 12.13
N GLN A 307 -23.52 25.02 11.17
CA GLN A 307 -23.96 24.53 9.85
C GLN A 307 -24.80 23.25 9.96
N GLN A 308 -24.38 22.31 10.82
CA GLN A 308 -25.08 21.05 11.06
C GLN A 308 -26.20 21.15 12.09
N HIS A 309 -26.43 22.35 12.66
CA HIS A 309 -27.46 22.61 13.66
C HIS A 309 -27.40 21.67 14.87
N LEU A 310 -26.18 21.41 15.37
CA LEU A 310 -25.97 20.49 16.49
C LEU A 310 -26.73 20.92 17.75
N SER A 311 -27.21 19.94 18.50
CA SER A 311 -27.74 20.15 19.84
C SER A 311 -26.63 20.46 20.83
N LEU A 312 -26.99 21.05 21.98
CA LEU A 312 -26.03 21.33 23.06
C LEU A 312 -25.23 20.09 23.49
N SER A 313 -25.86 18.92 23.51
CA SER A 313 -25.17 17.68 23.86
C SER A 313 -24.18 17.24 22.79
N GLU A 314 -24.54 17.35 21.51
CA GLU A 314 -23.63 17.04 20.40
C GLU A 314 -22.45 18.02 20.36
N GLU A 315 -22.68 19.31 20.59
CA GLU A 315 -21.61 20.30 20.68
C GLU A 315 -20.63 20.00 21.82
N ILE A 316 -21.12 19.62 23.01
CA ILE A 316 -20.23 19.25 24.13
C ILE A 316 -19.30 18.10 23.72
N LYS A 317 -19.82 17.10 23.01
CA LYS A 317 -19.03 15.95 22.50
C LYS A 317 -18.04 16.38 21.42
N LEU A 318 -18.48 17.20 20.46
CA LEU A 318 -17.64 17.76 19.40
C LEU A 318 -16.45 18.52 19.99
N PHE A 319 -16.71 19.51 20.84
CA PHE A 319 -15.68 20.37 21.41
C PHE A 319 -14.78 19.65 22.41
N PHE A 320 -15.31 18.62 23.09
CA PHE A 320 -14.50 17.73 23.91
C PHE A 320 -13.42 17.06 23.08
N GLY A 321 -13.79 16.32 22.04
CA GLY A 321 -12.81 15.54 21.29
C GLY A 321 -11.91 16.39 20.39
N VAL A 322 -12.39 17.46 19.74
CA VAL A 322 -11.47 18.34 18.98
C VAL A 322 -10.51 19.07 19.92
N GLY A 323 -10.95 19.37 21.15
CA GLY A 323 -10.09 19.87 22.22
C GLY A 323 -9.00 18.87 22.60
N GLN A 324 -9.34 17.59 22.75
CA GLN A 324 -8.35 16.52 22.98
C GLN A 324 -7.37 16.39 21.81
N ALA A 325 -7.87 16.40 20.58
CA ALA A 325 -7.07 16.24 19.36
C ALA A 325 -5.98 17.31 19.26
N VAL A 326 -6.34 18.59 19.41
CA VAL A 326 -5.34 19.67 19.41
C VAL A 326 -4.45 19.62 20.66
N GLY A 327 -4.98 19.17 21.80
CA GLY A 327 -4.23 18.99 23.05
C GLY A 327 -3.06 18.01 22.89
N ASP A 328 -3.37 16.79 22.46
CA ASP A 328 -2.39 15.71 22.26
C ASP A 328 -1.46 15.98 21.09
N ALA A 329 -1.95 16.60 20.01
CA ALA A 329 -1.09 17.00 18.90
C ALA A 329 0.00 17.98 19.34
N GLY A 330 -0.32 18.87 20.29
CA GLY A 330 0.66 19.79 20.88
C GLY A 330 1.71 19.08 21.73
N ILE A 331 1.34 18.01 22.44
CA ILE A 331 2.26 17.20 23.25
C ILE A 331 3.18 16.40 22.31
N ALA A 332 2.61 15.69 21.34
CA ALA A 332 3.33 14.87 20.37
C ALA A 332 4.29 15.69 19.49
N ALA A 333 3.83 16.84 18.96
CA ALA A 333 4.69 17.71 18.16
C ALA A 333 5.87 18.27 18.98
N TRP A 334 5.66 18.61 20.26
CA TRP A 334 6.75 19.10 21.11
C TRP A 334 7.71 18.00 21.57
N ASP A 335 7.24 16.75 21.72
CA ASP A 335 8.13 15.60 21.89
C ASP A 335 9.08 15.46 20.69
N ALA A 336 8.54 15.43 19.46
CA ALA A 336 9.34 15.34 18.24
C ALA A 336 10.32 16.51 18.10
N LYS A 337 9.85 17.75 18.32
CA LYS A 337 10.68 18.96 18.27
C LYS A 337 11.85 18.93 19.22
N TRP A 338 11.62 18.45 20.44
CA TRP A 338 12.70 18.34 21.41
C TRP A 338 13.65 17.19 21.05
N HIS A 339 13.12 16.04 20.64
CA HIS A 339 13.89 14.84 20.30
C HIS A 339 14.84 15.06 19.12
N PHE A 340 14.34 15.59 18.00
CA PHE A 340 15.14 15.79 16.79
C PHE A 340 15.94 17.09 16.83
N ASN A 341 15.48 18.11 17.59
CA ASN A 341 16.14 19.40 17.74
C ASN A 341 16.59 20.00 16.40
N TYR A 342 15.72 19.99 15.39
CA TYR A 342 16.09 20.25 13.99
C TYR A 342 16.08 21.75 13.61
N ALA A 343 17.00 22.16 12.75
CA ALA A 343 17.25 23.54 12.34
C ALA A 343 16.12 24.17 11.50
N ARG A 344 15.99 25.50 11.59
CA ARG A 344 14.97 26.28 10.86
C ARG A 344 15.48 26.75 9.49
N PRO A 345 14.62 26.88 8.46
CA PRO A 345 15.04 27.23 7.11
C PRO A 345 15.85 28.53 7.01
N VAL A 346 15.46 29.59 7.75
CA VAL A 346 16.17 30.88 7.73
C VAL A 346 17.66 30.76 8.03
N ARG A 347 18.03 29.86 8.95
CA ARG A 347 19.42 29.64 9.33
C ARG A 347 20.13 28.74 8.33
N VAL A 348 19.48 27.62 7.97
CA VAL A 348 19.99 26.63 7.03
C VAL A 348 20.28 27.26 5.66
N ILE A 349 19.35 28.03 5.09
CA ILE A 349 19.50 28.71 3.80
C ILE A 349 20.74 29.63 3.80
N ARG A 350 20.89 30.42 4.87
CA ARG A 350 22.04 31.34 5.03
C ARG A 350 23.36 30.59 5.18
N ASP A 351 23.36 29.48 5.93
CA ASP A 351 24.55 28.65 6.11
C ASP A 351 24.95 27.90 4.84
N LEU A 352 24.00 27.30 4.13
CA LEU A 352 24.26 26.62 2.86
C LEU A 352 24.78 27.59 1.80
N GLN A 353 24.28 28.83 1.75
CA GLN A 353 24.86 29.85 0.87
C GLN A 353 26.30 30.19 1.27
N ALA A 354 26.59 30.33 2.58
CA ALA A 354 27.94 30.61 3.05
C ALA A 354 28.93 29.46 2.76
N LEU A 355 28.44 28.22 2.72
CA LEU A 355 29.20 27.03 2.32
C LEU A 355 29.35 26.89 0.80
N GLY A 356 28.69 27.73 -0.01
CA GLY A 356 28.67 27.62 -1.47
C GLY A 356 27.78 26.49 -2.00
N LEU A 357 27.02 25.83 -1.13
CA LEU A 357 26.12 24.71 -1.46
C LEU A 357 24.76 25.17 -2.00
N LEU A 358 24.38 26.43 -1.76
CA LEU A 358 23.13 27.02 -2.25
C LEU A 358 23.41 28.28 -3.07
N GLN A 359 22.86 28.32 -4.28
CA GLN A 359 23.10 29.42 -5.24
C GLN A 359 21.94 30.40 -5.26
N GLY A 360 22.24 31.70 -5.27
CA GLY A 360 21.22 32.76 -5.36
C GLY A 360 21.74 34.11 -4.89
N GLU A 361 21.23 35.19 -5.49
CA GLU A 361 21.54 36.56 -5.05
C GLU A 361 20.90 36.83 -3.68
N GLU A 362 21.65 37.47 -2.78
CA GLU A 362 21.21 37.98 -1.47
C GLU A 362 20.61 36.97 -0.46
N LEU A 363 20.88 35.66 -0.60
CA LEU A 363 20.38 34.69 0.40
C LEU A 363 20.97 34.89 1.82
N SER A 364 22.10 35.58 1.95
CA SER A 364 22.76 35.88 3.23
C SER A 364 21.92 36.81 4.11
N SER A 365 21.02 37.56 3.47
CA SER A 365 20.02 38.44 4.09
C SER A 365 18.59 37.96 3.83
N TRP A 366 18.41 36.70 3.40
CA TRP A 366 17.09 36.11 3.17
C TRP A 366 16.26 36.19 4.45
N GLN A 367 14.98 36.53 4.29
CA GLN A 367 14.01 36.67 5.36
C GLN A 367 12.82 35.77 5.06
N THR A 368 12.09 35.39 6.10
CA THR A 368 10.86 34.61 5.97
C THR A 368 9.68 35.51 5.64
N TYR A 369 8.66 34.97 4.97
CA TYR A 369 7.39 35.66 4.77
C TYR A 369 6.54 35.53 6.04
N GLN A 370 6.91 36.31 7.06
CA GLN A 370 6.21 36.45 8.35
C GLN A 370 5.84 37.91 8.61
N LEU A 371 5.01 38.17 9.63
CA LEU A 371 4.55 39.53 9.96
C LEU A 371 5.74 40.49 10.11
N PRO A 372 5.83 41.58 9.32
CA PRO A 372 6.99 42.47 9.38
C PRO A 372 7.24 43.01 10.79
N GLY A 373 8.48 42.85 11.27
CA GLY A 373 8.89 43.26 12.61
C GLY A 373 8.56 42.25 13.73
N SER A 374 8.01 41.08 13.40
CA SER A 374 7.90 39.94 14.32
C SER A 374 9.14 39.03 14.23
N ASN A 375 9.08 37.84 14.84
CA ASN A 375 10.15 36.86 14.74
C ASN A 375 10.26 36.33 13.30
N ALA A 376 11.49 36.31 12.77
CA ALA A 376 11.76 35.69 11.47
C ALA A 376 11.53 34.16 11.49
N SER A 377 11.55 33.52 12.65
CA SER A 377 11.18 32.12 12.81
C SER A 377 10.59 31.92 14.21
N PRO A 378 9.65 30.99 14.44
CA PRO A 378 9.17 30.72 15.79
C PRO A 378 10.28 30.16 16.71
N PRO A 379 10.25 30.48 18.03
CA PRO A 379 11.34 30.20 18.97
C PRO A 379 11.32 28.75 19.50
N PHE A 380 11.35 27.77 18.60
CA PHE A 380 11.39 26.34 18.88
C PHE A 380 11.85 25.58 17.63
N ALA A 381 12.34 24.35 17.82
CA ALA A 381 12.83 23.48 16.74
C ALA A 381 11.82 23.31 15.59
N GLU A 382 12.35 23.06 14.40
CA GLU A 382 11.59 22.96 13.15
C GLU A 382 10.73 21.69 13.15
N TYR A 383 11.32 20.53 13.37
CA TYR A 383 10.69 19.26 13.01
C TYR A 383 9.95 18.60 14.18
N VAL A 384 8.66 18.25 14.09
CA VAL A 384 7.72 18.46 12.97
C VAL A 384 7.00 19.80 13.06
N SER A 385 6.31 20.22 12.00
CA SER A 385 5.40 21.37 11.99
C SER A 385 4.24 21.18 12.98
N GLY A 386 4.15 22.09 13.96
CA GLY A 386 3.03 22.12 14.90
C GLY A 386 1.72 22.48 14.21
N HIS A 387 1.73 23.39 13.22
CA HIS A 387 0.52 23.74 12.47
C HIS A 387 -0.04 22.53 11.74
N SER A 388 0.82 21.78 11.06
CA SER A 388 0.44 20.55 10.35
C SER A 388 -0.13 19.52 11.34
N SER A 389 0.52 19.33 12.49
CA SER A 389 0.09 18.39 13.54
C SER A 389 -1.27 18.75 14.15
N PHE A 390 -1.47 20.01 14.57
CA PHE A 390 -2.75 20.45 15.12
C PHE A 390 -3.88 20.33 14.10
N SER A 391 -3.57 20.66 12.84
CA SER A 391 -4.56 20.73 11.78
C SER A 391 -5.02 19.35 11.34
N ALA A 392 -4.09 18.42 11.09
CA ALA A 392 -4.44 17.06 10.74
C ALA A 392 -5.17 16.33 11.89
N ALA A 393 -4.76 16.54 13.14
CA ALA A 393 -5.44 15.93 14.29
C ALA A 393 -6.89 16.43 14.43
N ALA A 394 -7.09 17.75 14.31
CA ALA A 394 -8.43 18.32 14.36
C ALA A 394 -9.28 17.91 13.16
N ALA A 395 -8.74 17.96 11.94
CA ALA A 395 -9.43 17.54 10.73
C ALA A 395 -9.88 16.08 10.82
N THR A 396 -8.98 15.18 11.22
CA THR A 396 -9.27 13.74 11.37
C THR A 396 -10.41 13.50 12.37
N TYR A 397 -10.32 14.09 13.57
CA TYR A 397 -11.39 13.95 14.57
C TYR A 397 -12.72 14.56 14.10
N LEU A 398 -12.68 15.71 13.42
CA LEU A 398 -13.90 16.35 12.90
C LEU A 398 -14.55 15.50 11.80
N GLU A 399 -13.74 14.95 10.90
CA GLU A 399 -14.20 14.03 9.85
C GLU A 399 -14.84 12.78 10.46
N ASP A 400 -14.23 12.20 11.50
CA ASP A 400 -14.81 11.11 12.28
C ASP A 400 -16.13 11.56 12.91
N PHE A 401 -16.14 12.63 13.69
CA PHE A 401 -17.33 13.07 14.40
C PHE A 401 -18.54 13.31 13.46
N PHE A 402 -18.31 13.90 12.30
CA PHE A 402 -19.36 14.19 11.32
C PHE A 402 -19.61 13.06 10.31
N GLY A 403 -18.74 12.05 10.24
CA GLY A 403 -18.75 11.00 9.21
C GLY A 403 -18.57 11.55 7.80
N SER A 404 -17.91 12.69 7.64
CA SER A 404 -17.80 13.44 6.39
C SER A 404 -16.66 14.46 6.44
N ASP A 405 -15.87 14.55 5.38
CA ASP A 405 -14.78 15.54 5.23
C ASP A 405 -15.29 16.92 4.77
N ALA A 406 -16.59 17.08 4.45
CA ALA A 406 -17.12 18.35 3.95
C ALA A 406 -17.00 19.52 4.96
N LEU A 407 -16.41 20.63 4.51
CA LEU A 407 -16.23 21.88 5.27
C LEU A 407 -16.93 23.08 4.61
N GLY A 408 -16.61 23.40 3.36
CA GLY A 408 -17.16 24.55 2.64
C GLY A 408 -16.86 25.91 3.27
N LEU A 409 -15.66 26.11 3.82
CA LEU A 409 -15.22 27.39 4.40
C LEU A 409 -14.69 28.30 3.29
N ARG A 410 -15.22 29.53 3.21
CA ARG A 410 -14.83 30.52 2.20
C ARG A 410 -14.52 31.87 2.85
N LEU A 411 -13.38 32.42 2.47
CA LEU A 411 -12.84 33.70 2.94
C LEU A 411 -12.62 34.65 1.77
N GLU A 412 -13.05 35.90 1.93
CA GLU A 412 -12.89 36.94 0.91
C GLU A 412 -11.94 38.03 1.39
N PHE A 413 -10.92 38.32 0.59
CA PHE A 413 -9.91 39.33 0.85
C PHE A 413 -10.05 40.48 -0.15
N ALA A 414 -10.15 41.71 0.37
CA ALA A 414 -10.26 42.90 -0.44
C ALA A 414 -8.89 43.30 -1.03
N PRO A 415 -8.83 44.01 -2.17
CA PRO A 415 -7.56 44.52 -2.70
C PRO A 415 -6.77 45.30 -1.65
N GLY A 416 -5.48 44.98 -1.50
CA GLY A 416 -4.57 45.61 -0.55
C GLY A 416 -4.82 45.28 0.93
N SER A 417 -5.59 44.22 1.24
CA SER A 417 -5.93 43.85 2.63
C SER A 417 -4.85 43.06 3.38
N SER A 418 -3.75 42.66 2.74
CA SER A 418 -2.64 41.94 3.37
C SER A 418 -2.13 42.68 4.61
N ARG A 419 -1.86 41.91 5.66
CA ARG A 419 -1.18 42.34 6.89
C ARG A 419 0.31 42.57 6.66
N PHE A 420 0.92 41.80 5.77
CA PHE A 420 2.38 41.78 5.57
C PHE A 420 2.80 42.78 4.49
N GLU A 421 1.98 42.95 3.46
CA GLU A 421 2.19 43.90 2.38
C GLU A 421 0.95 44.82 2.17
N PRO A 422 0.61 45.69 3.16
CA PRO A 422 -0.62 46.48 3.13
C PRO A 422 -0.72 47.43 1.93
N GLY A 423 -1.89 47.47 1.31
CA GLY A 423 -2.16 48.29 0.13
C GLY A 423 -1.55 47.76 -1.18
N VAL A 424 -0.86 46.61 -1.13
CA VAL A 424 -0.24 45.97 -2.30
C VAL A 424 -0.88 44.61 -2.56
N VAL A 425 -0.93 43.73 -1.55
CA VAL A 425 -1.48 42.38 -1.67
C VAL A 425 -2.87 42.31 -1.03
N PRO A 426 -3.85 41.61 -1.63
CA PRO A 426 -3.83 41.16 -3.02
C PRO A 426 -4.04 42.33 -3.99
N GLU A 427 -3.55 42.24 -5.22
CA GLU A 427 -3.78 43.26 -6.25
C GLU A 427 -5.27 43.36 -6.62
N VAL A 428 -5.95 42.20 -6.64
CA VAL A 428 -7.38 42.06 -6.92
C VAL A 428 -8.09 41.36 -5.79
N ALA A 429 -9.42 41.53 -5.69
CA ALA A 429 -10.20 40.82 -4.70
C ALA A 429 -9.99 39.30 -4.87
N THR A 430 -9.54 38.65 -3.80
CA THR A 430 -9.10 37.25 -3.83
C THR A 430 -9.96 36.45 -2.87
N THR A 431 -10.34 35.24 -3.27
CA THR A 431 -11.13 34.32 -2.45
C THR A 431 -10.28 33.10 -2.15
N VAL A 432 -10.21 32.71 -0.88
CA VAL A 432 -9.62 31.43 -0.45
C VAL A 432 -10.77 30.56 0.02
N GLN A 433 -10.82 29.31 -0.45
CA GLN A 433 -11.89 28.37 -0.14
C GLN A 433 -11.32 26.98 0.13
N TRP A 434 -11.87 26.32 1.14
CA TRP A 434 -11.61 24.92 1.46
C TRP A 434 -12.94 24.17 1.48
N ASP A 435 -13.11 23.27 0.52
CA ASP A 435 -14.31 22.45 0.41
C ASP A 435 -14.31 21.32 1.42
N THR A 436 -13.13 20.84 1.83
CA THR A 436 -12.98 19.75 2.80
C THR A 436 -12.04 20.06 3.98
N LEU A 437 -12.13 19.30 5.07
CA LEU A 437 -11.24 19.44 6.23
C LEU A 437 -9.81 19.04 5.85
N ALA A 438 -9.63 17.98 5.05
CA ALA A 438 -8.33 17.59 4.52
C ALA A 438 -7.66 18.75 3.76
N GLN A 439 -8.40 19.42 2.86
CA GLN A 439 -7.89 20.59 2.14
C GLN A 439 -7.50 21.74 3.09
N ALA A 440 -8.29 21.99 4.14
CA ALA A 440 -7.96 23.01 5.13
C ALA A 440 -6.70 22.63 5.94
N ALA A 441 -6.54 21.36 6.31
CA ALA A 441 -5.38 20.86 7.04
C ALA A 441 -4.09 20.91 6.20
N GLU A 442 -4.17 20.46 4.94
CA GLU A 442 -3.07 20.55 3.97
C GLU A 442 -2.71 22.01 3.71
N SER A 443 -3.70 22.89 3.58
CA SER A 443 -3.48 24.34 3.41
C SER A 443 -2.77 24.95 4.62
N ALA A 444 -3.16 24.58 5.84
CA ALA A 444 -2.48 25.01 7.06
C ALA A 444 -1.03 24.53 7.11
N GLY A 445 -0.77 23.30 6.65
CA GLY A 445 0.56 22.73 6.55
C GLY A 445 1.46 23.42 5.51
N ILE A 446 1.01 23.46 4.25
CA ILE A 446 1.78 24.06 3.14
C ILE A 446 2.00 25.56 3.32
N SER A 447 1.09 26.25 4.04
CA SER A 447 1.26 27.66 4.42
C SER A 447 2.58 27.92 5.15
N ARG A 448 3.18 26.90 5.76
CA ARG A 448 4.45 27.01 6.46
C ARG A 448 5.67 27.02 5.56
N LEU A 449 5.59 26.36 4.41
CA LEU A 449 6.58 26.49 3.34
C LEU A 449 6.43 27.85 2.66
N TYR A 450 5.19 28.31 2.43
CA TYR A 450 4.94 29.67 1.92
C TYR A 450 5.54 30.73 2.85
N GLY A 451 5.33 30.57 4.16
CA GLY A 451 5.93 31.42 5.18
C GLY A 451 7.46 31.29 5.30
N GLY A 452 8.08 30.27 4.71
CA GLY A 452 9.51 30.02 4.77
C GLY A 452 10.04 29.57 6.13
N ILE A 453 9.20 28.99 6.99
CA ILE A 453 9.57 28.65 8.38
C ILE A 453 9.64 27.14 8.66
N HIS A 454 9.24 26.31 7.69
CA HIS A 454 9.30 24.85 7.74
C HIS A 454 9.81 24.28 6.41
N PHE A 455 10.41 23.10 6.45
CA PHE A 455 10.72 22.27 5.29
C PHE A 455 9.54 21.34 4.96
N ASP A 456 9.59 20.67 3.81
CA ASP A 456 8.53 19.76 3.38
C ASP A 456 8.40 18.53 4.29
N ASP A 457 9.52 17.96 4.75
CA ASP A 457 9.53 16.85 5.70
C ASP A 457 8.79 17.20 7.01
N GLY A 458 9.07 18.37 7.57
CA GLY A 458 8.41 18.89 8.76
C GLY A 458 6.92 19.10 8.55
N ASN A 459 6.50 19.45 7.34
CA ASN A 459 5.07 19.55 6.99
C ASN A 459 4.43 18.17 6.87
N ARG A 460 4.91 17.32 5.97
CA ARG A 460 4.32 16.01 5.65
C ARG A 460 4.28 15.09 6.86
N HIS A 461 5.41 14.94 7.55
CA HIS A 461 5.46 14.11 8.76
C HIS A 461 4.69 14.73 9.93
N GLY A 462 4.49 16.06 9.93
CA GLY A 462 3.59 16.74 10.86
C GLY A 462 2.12 16.41 10.60
N LEU A 463 1.68 16.37 9.34
CA LEU A 463 0.33 15.93 8.97
C LEU A 463 0.11 14.46 9.36
N GLU A 464 1.06 13.57 9.05
CA GLU A 464 1.02 12.14 9.40
C GLU A 464 0.98 11.90 10.92
N LEU A 465 1.75 12.67 11.70
CA LEU A 465 1.68 12.63 13.17
C LEU A 465 0.31 13.10 13.66
N GLY A 466 -0.21 14.20 13.10
CA GLY A 466 -1.51 14.74 13.48
C GLY A 466 -2.64 13.75 13.20
N GLN A 467 -2.63 13.07 12.06
CA GLN A 467 -3.63 12.04 11.71
C GLN A 467 -3.64 10.90 12.72
N ARG A 468 -2.47 10.32 13.04
CA ARG A 468 -2.34 9.26 14.07
C ARG A 468 -2.85 9.70 15.44
N VAL A 469 -2.62 10.95 15.82
CA VAL A 469 -3.16 11.53 17.07
C VAL A 469 -4.69 11.67 16.99
N GLY A 470 -5.20 12.14 15.86
CA GLY A 470 -6.64 12.28 15.60
C GLY A 470 -7.37 10.94 15.77
N ASP A 471 -6.88 9.88 15.12
CA ASP A 471 -7.42 8.53 15.21
C ASP A 471 -7.46 8.01 16.66
N ALA A 472 -6.33 8.12 17.37
CA ALA A 472 -6.24 7.68 18.77
C ALA A 472 -7.18 8.47 19.70
N VAL A 473 -7.33 9.78 19.45
CA VAL A 473 -8.28 10.62 20.18
C VAL A 473 -9.72 10.22 19.87
N SER A 474 -10.06 9.94 18.62
CA SER A 474 -11.39 9.46 18.22
C SER A 474 -11.73 8.17 18.97
N GLU A 475 -10.83 7.18 18.98
CA GLU A 475 -11.01 5.93 19.72
C GLU A 475 -11.21 6.22 21.23
N LYS A 476 -10.35 7.04 21.83
CA LYS A 476 -10.44 7.36 23.25
C LYS A 476 -11.74 8.06 23.62
N VAL A 477 -12.15 9.04 22.82
CA VAL A 477 -13.38 9.81 23.04
C VAL A 477 -14.59 8.90 22.91
N GLN A 478 -14.62 7.99 21.94
CA GLN A 478 -15.69 7.00 21.83
C GLN A 478 -15.77 6.10 23.07
N GLN A 479 -14.65 5.57 23.55
CA GLN A 479 -14.60 4.77 24.79
C GLN A 479 -15.16 5.55 25.99
N LEU A 480 -14.87 6.85 26.07
CA LEU A 480 -15.39 7.70 27.14
C LEU A 480 -16.89 7.99 26.97
N LEU A 481 -17.40 8.14 25.75
CA LEU A 481 -18.81 8.44 25.51
C LEU A 481 -19.73 7.23 25.75
N TYR A 482 -19.25 6.03 25.46
CA TYR A 482 -20.10 4.83 25.40
C TYR A 482 -19.69 3.72 26.38
N GLY A 483 -18.54 3.86 27.04
CA GLY A 483 -18.00 2.90 28.00
C GLY A 483 -16.95 1.96 27.40
N ARG A 484 -16.35 1.09 28.22
CA ARG A 484 -15.60 -0.06 27.66
C ARG A 484 -16.61 -0.92 26.91
N LEU A 485 -16.29 -1.25 25.66
CA LEU A 485 -17.04 -2.18 24.83
C LEU A 485 -16.82 -3.62 25.33
N ASP A 486 -17.18 -3.90 26.59
CA ASP A 486 -17.20 -5.26 27.13
C ASP A 486 -18.51 -5.93 26.65
N GLU A 487 -18.38 -7.03 25.90
CA GLU A 487 -19.40 -8.01 25.51
C GLU A 487 -20.87 -7.52 25.47
N ALA A 488 -21.37 -7.28 24.25
CA ALA A 488 -22.78 -7.34 23.86
C ALA A 488 -23.70 -6.11 24.06
N VAL A 489 -23.18 -4.89 24.17
CA VAL A 489 -24.02 -3.69 23.97
C VAL A 489 -23.31 -2.69 23.04
N LEU A 490 -23.47 -2.92 21.74
CA LEU A 490 -23.29 -1.85 20.75
C LEU A 490 -24.65 -1.20 20.55
N GLU A 491 -24.81 0.03 21.05
CA GLU A 491 -25.62 1.04 20.37
C GLU A 491 -24.60 1.89 19.60
N PRO A 492 -24.20 1.49 18.37
CA PRO A 492 -23.18 2.22 17.65
C PRO A 492 -23.80 3.52 17.13
N PHE A 493 -23.15 4.64 17.43
CA PHE A 493 -23.15 5.72 16.46
C PHE A 493 -22.37 5.17 15.27
N ALA A 494 -23.08 4.85 14.19
CA ALA A 494 -22.48 4.60 12.89
C ALA A 494 -21.87 5.91 12.39
N ILE A 495 -20.65 6.18 12.85
CA ILE A 495 -19.75 7.12 12.22
C ILE A 495 -19.13 6.36 11.03
N ARG A 496 -19.19 6.93 9.82
CA ARG A 496 -18.60 6.40 8.57
C ARG A 496 -19.08 5.05 8.04
N ASN A 497 -20.29 4.59 8.34
CA ASN A 497 -20.67 3.21 8.06
C ASN A 497 -19.68 2.21 8.72
N GLN A 498 -19.04 2.60 9.82
CA GLN A 498 -17.93 1.85 10.41
C GLN A 498 -18.25 1.49 11.87
N LEU A 499 -17.78 0.32 12.30
CA LEU A 499 -17.82 -0.18 13.66
C LEU A 499 -16.39 -0.35 14.16
N ASP A 500 -15.95 0.50 15.09
CA ASP A 500 -14.65 0.34 15.75
C ASP A 500 -14.77 -0.57 16.98
N VAL A 501 -13.89 -1.56 17.09
CA VAL A 501 -13.84 -2.54 18.18
C VAL A 501 -12.69 -2.15 19.13
N ALA A 502 -12.94 -2.18 20.45
CA ALA A 502 -11.98 -1.71 21.46
C ALA A 502 -10.76 -2.62 21.63
N ALA A 503 -9.70 -2.05 22.24
CA ALA A 503 -8.43 -2.70 22.53
C ALA A 503 -8.52 -3.97 23.39
N ASP A 504 -8.06 -5.10 22.80
CA ASP A 504 -8.11 -6.52 23.25
C ASP A 504 -9.29 -7.37 22.74
N GLY A 505 -10.03 -6.82 21.77
CA GLY A 505 -11.33 -7.26 21.33
C GLY A 505 -11.35 -8.63 20.66
N ARG A 506 -11.86 -9.63 21.38
CA ARG A 506 -12.38 -10.84 20.75
C ARG A 506 -13.76 -10.55 20.17
N LEU A 507 -13.88 -10.41 18.85
CA LEU A 507 -15.16 -10.23 18.16
C LEU A 507 -15.72 -11.57 17.68
N GLN A 508 -16.94 -11.93 18.05
CA GLN A 508 -17.66 -13.04 17.42
C GLN A 508 -18.78 -12.49 16.53
N LEU A 509 -18.73 -12.76 15.22
CA LEU A 509 -19.69 -12.20 14.26
C LEU A 509 -21.05 -12.92 14.26
N ASP A 510 -21.16 -14.11 14.86
CA ASP A 510 -22.41 -14.89 14.86
C ASP A 510 -23.50 -14.23 15.73
N GLY A 511 -24.66 -13.98 15.12
CA GLY A 511 -25.80 -13.35 15.80
C GLY A 511 -25.64 -11.85 16.10
N LEU A 512 -24.58 -11.21 15.59
CA LEU A 512 -24.39 -9.77 15.71
C LEU A 512 -25.37 -9.03 14.78
N ALA A 513 -26.36 -8.36 15.35
CA ALA A 513 -27.29 -7.52 14.60
C ALA A 513 -26.64 -6.16 14.30
N LEU A 514 -25.88 -6.08 13.21
CA LEU A 514 -25.34 -4.82 12.72
C LEU A 514 -26.43 -4.00 12.01
N PRO A 515 -26.52 -2.69 12.23
CA PRO A 515 -27.34 -1.82 11.37
C PRO A 515 -26.94 -1.99 9.91
N GLU A 516 -27.90 -1.93 8.98
CA GLU A 516 -27.64 -2.03 7.51
C GLU A 516 -26.64 -0.96 7.01
N SER A 517 -26.41 0.09 7.78
CA SER A 517 -25.43 1.12 7.47
C SER A 517 -23.99 0.73 7.77
N VAL A 518 -23.69 -0.36 8.48
CA VAL A 518 -22.29 -0.74 8.76
C VAL A 518 -21.69 -1.46 7.54
N GLN A 519 -20.70 -0.82 6.91
CA GLN A 519 -19.88 -1.29 5.79
C GLN A 519 -18.44 -1.63 6.18
N THR A 520 -17.96 -1.17 7.35
CA THR A 520 -16.60 -1.47 7.84
C THR A 520 -16.64 -1.88 9.31
N ILE A 521 -15.82 -2.85 9.70
CA ILE A 521 -15.50 -3.18 11.09
C ILE A 521 -13.99 -2.97 11.24
N ARG A 522 -13.54 -2.08 12.11
CA ARG A 522 -12.12 -1.85 12.37
C ARG A 522 -11.80 -2.33 13.78
N LEU A 523 -10.78 -3.18 13.92
CA LEU A 523 -10.26 -3.60 15.21
C LEU A 523 -9.25 -2.55 15.72
N SER A 524 -8.77 -2.74 16.94
CA SER A 524 -8.01 -1.74 17.69
C SER A 524 -6.54 -1.70 17.28
N SER A 525 -5.69 -1.06 18.10
CA SER A 525 -4.22 -1.08 17.95
C SER A 525 -3.51 -2.23 18.72
N GLY A 526 -4.26 -3.19 19.28
CA GLY A 526 -3.72 -4.34 19.99
C GLY A 526 -3.96 -5.66 19.24
N ASP A 527 -3.33 -6.75 19.68
CA ASP A 527 -3.55 -8.09 19.11
C ASP A 527 -5.00 -8.57 19.33
N ASP A 528 -5.85 -8.40 18.32
CA ASP A 528 -7.27 -8.71 18.41
C ASP A 528 -7.59 -10.09 17.81
N ALA A 529 -8.83 -10.57 18.00
CA ALA A 529 -9.24 -11.83 17.39
C ALA A 529 -10.70 -11.84 16.95
N ILE A 530 -10.93 -12.02 15.65
CA ILE A 530 -12.27 -12.19 15.09
C ILE A 530 -12.61 -13.68 14.93
N SER A 531 -13.81 -14.10 15.32
CA SER A 531 -14.27 -15.49 15.29
C SER A 531 -15.52 -15.65 14.45
N LEU A 532 -15.45 -16.52 13.44
CA LEU A 532 -16.51 -16.83 12.49
C LEU A 532 -17.13 -18.19 12.78
N THR A 533 -18.45 -18.29 12.63
CA THR A 533 -19.18 -19.56 12.59
C THR A 533 -19.76 -19.76 11.18
N PRO A 534 -20.24 -20.96 10.82
CA PRO A 534 -20.85 -21.20 9.50
C PRO A 534 -22.07 -20.32 9.18
N SER A 535 -22.64 -19.61 10.15
CA SER A 535 -23.76 -18.66 9.97
C SER A 535 -23.33 -17.19 9.99
N SER A 536 -22.05 -16.88 10.20
CA SER A 536 -21.55 -15.50 10.15
C SER A 536 -21.70 -14.91 8.75
N SER A 537 -22.22 -13.69 8.66
CA SER A 537 -22.34 -12.94 7.41
C SER A 537 -22.15 -11.45 7.67
N PHE A 538 -21.18 -10.84 7.00
CA PHE A 538 -20.95 -9.41 6.95
C PHE A 538 -20.45 -9.04 5.55
N GLU A 539 -21.22 -8.25 4.80
CA GLU A 539 -20.89 -7.93 3.40
C GLU A 539 -19.82 -6.82 3.28
N GLY A 540 -19.39 -6.23 4.39
CA GLY A 540 -18.45 -5.12 4.45
C GLY A 540 -16.97 -5.53 4.61
N LEU A 541 -16.12 -4.52 4.83
CA LEU A 541 -14.69 -4.64 5.14
C LEU A 541 -14.48 -4.94 6.63
N VAL A 542 -13.66 -5.92 6.97
CA VAL A 542 -13.07 -6.04 8.31
C VAL A 542 -11.58 -5.70 8.22
N ASP A 543 -11.16 -4.68 8.98
CA ASP A 543 -9.80 -4.17 9.10
C ASP A 543 -9.29 -4.55 10.49
N GLY A 544 -8.21 -5.34 10.59
CA GLY A 544 -7.64 -5.73 11.88
C GLY A 544 -6.88 -4.61 12.59
N GLY A 545 -6.62 -3.48 11.93
CA GLY A 545 -5.91 -2.37 12.55
C GLY A 545 -4.42 -2.68 12.80
N PRO A 546 -3.73 -1.86 13.59
CA PRO A 546 -2.34 -2.14 13.99
C PRO A 546 -2.29 -3.26 15.06
N GLY A 547 -1.45 -4.27 14.89
CA GLY A 547 -1.37 -5.36 15.87
C GLY A 547 -0.91 -6.66 15.23
N VAL A 548 -1.02 -7.77 15.97
CA VAL A 548 -1.04 -9.12 15.38
C VAL A 548 -2.44 -9.69 15.53
N ASP A 549 -3.22 -9.59 14.46
CA ASP A 549 -4.64 -9.83 14.49
C ASP A 549 -5.02 -11.24 14.03
N THR A 550 -5.93 -11.88 14.76
CA THR A 550 -6.24 -13.30 14.59
C THR A 550 -7.63 -13.54 14.02
N LEU A 551 -7.72 -14.05 12.79
CA LEU A 551 -8.94 -14.60 12.21
C LEU A 551 -9.13 -16.06 12.63
N ARG A 552 -10.20 -16.36 13.37
CA ARG A 552 -10.61 -17.72 13.76
C ARG A 552 -11.79 -18.19 12.95
N VAL A 553 -11.58 -19.22 12.14
CA VAL A 553 -12.60 -19.95 11.37
C VAL A 553 -12.81 -21.40 11.89
N ALA A 554 -12.18 -21.73 13.02
CA ALA A 554 -12.16 -23.05 13.64
C ALA A 554 -13.52 -23.67 14.04
N ALA A 555 -14.61 -22.91 13.99
CA ALA A 555 -15.96 -23.43 14.27
C ALA A 555 -16.59 -24.18 13.08
N ALA A 556 -15.96 -24.13 11.89
CA ALA A 556 -16.40 -24.89 10.72
C ALA A 556 -15.96 -26.37 10.83
N SER A 557 -16.89 -27.30 10.64
CA SER A 557 -16.62 -28.74 10.59
C SER A 557 -16.33 -29.25 9.16
N GLY A 558 -16.11 -28.33 8.23
CA GLY A 558 -15.84 -28.60 6.81
C GLY A 558 -14.82 -27.61 6.26
N PRO A 559 -14.36 -27.83 5.02
CA PRO A 559 -13.25 -27.09 4.43
C PRO A 559 -13.57 -25.60 4.29
N VAL A 560 -12.59 -24.74 4.60
CA VAL A 560 -12.65 -23.29 4.40
C VAL A 560 -11.53 -22.80 3.49
N LEU A 561 -11.79 -21.68 2.80
CA LEU A 561 -10.79 -20.93 2.04
C LEU A 561 -10.63 -19.56 2.69
N VAL A 562 -9.42 -19.22 3.09
CA VAL A 562 -9.02 -17.87 3.53
C VAL A 562 -7.88 -17.41 2.62
N ASP A 563 -8.01 -16.23 2.05
CA ASP A 563 -7.02 -15.63 1.16
C ASP A 563 -6.75 -14.19 1.60
N LEU A 564 -5.63 -13.98 2.30
CA LEU A 564 -5.24 -12.69 2.85
C LEU A 564 -4.74 -11.73 1.77
N GLU A 565 -4.13 -12.24 0.69
CA GLU A 565 -3.68 -11.43 -0.45
C GLU A 565 -4.87 -10.76 -1.16
N GLN A 566 -5.99 -11.49 -1.30
CA GLN A 566 -7.21 -10.98 -1.91
C GLN A 566 -8.22 -10.41 -0.90
N GLY A 567 -7.93 -10.53 0.41
CA GLY A 567 -8.81 -10.09 1.48
C GLY A 567 -10.12 -10.89 1.56
N LEU A 568 -10.09 -12.22 1.39
CA LEU A 568 -11.26 -13.10 1.38
C LEU A 568 -11.31 -14.04 2.58
N ALA A 569 -12.48 -14.15 3.21
CA ALA A 569 -12.80 -15.22 4.15
C ALA A 569 -14.29 -15.58 4.11
N PRO A 570 -14.68 -16.78 4.57
CA PRO A 570 -16.07 -17.22 4.50
C PRO A 570 -17.00 -16.30 5.32
N GLY A 571 -18.00 -15.72 4.67
CA GLY A 571 -18.99 -14.87 5.33
C GLY A 571 -18.53 -13.44 5.58
N ILE A 572 -17.38 -13.02 5.04
CA ILE A 572 -16.91 -11.62 5.08
C ILE A 572 -16.77 -11.10 3.64
N GLY A 573 -17.17 -9.85 3.41
CA GLY A 573 -17.05 -9.19 2.10
C GLY A 573 -15.60 -8.89 1.72
N ARG A 574 -14.84 -8.28 2.62
CA ARG A 574 -13.40 -8.00 2.47
C ARG A 574 -12.66 -8.05 3.81
N LEU A 575 -11.39 -8.47 3.80
CA LEU A 575 -10.47 -8.52 4.93
C LEU A 575 -9.19 -7.72 4.66
N GLU A 576 -8.69 -7.01 5.65
CA GLU A 576 -7.37 -6.35 5.66
C GLU A 576 -6.76 -6.38 7.07
N GLY A 577 -5.43 -6.29 7.16
CA GLY A 577 -4.71 -6.21 8.45
C GLY A 577 -4.89 -7.44 9.34
N ILE A 578 -4.80 -8.64 8.78
CA ILE A 578 -4.89 -9.90 9.54
C ILE A 578 -3.60 -10.68 9.33
N GLU A 579 -2.86 -10.95 10.40
CA GLU A 579 -1.55 -11.62 10.35
C GLU A 579 -1.63 -13.08 10.83
N ARG A 580 -2.70 -13.49 11.53
CA ARG A 580 -2.86 -14.87 12.02
C ARG A 580 -4.19 -15.48 11.61
N VAL A 581 -4.16 -16.70 11.07
CA VAL A 581 -5.36 -17.47 10.73
C VAL A 581 -5.40 -18.78 11.51
N GLN A 582 -6.53 -19.07 12.18
CA GLN A 582 -6.80 -20.30 12.91
C GLN A 582 -8.02 -21.02 12.31
N ALA A 583 -7.81 -22.16 11.67
CA ALA A 583 -8.83 -22.96 11.00
C ALA A 583 -9.20 -24.24 11.77
N GLY A 584 -10.04 -25.07 11.17
CA GLY A 584 -10.90 -26.02 11.85
C GLY A 584 -10.43 -27.47 11.79
N GLY A 585 -11.39 -28.37 11.60
CA GLY A 585 -11.15 -29.79 11.34
C GLY A 585 -11.34 -30.17 9.86
N GLY A 586 -11.43 -29.17 8.98
CA GLY A 586 -11.70 -29.32 7.55
C GLY A 586 -10.41 -29.48 6.76
N ALA A 587 -10.49 -29.82 5.47
CA ALA A 587 -9.35 -29.72 4.56
C ALA A 587 -9.28 -28.28 4.03
N ASP A 588 -8.59 -27.43 4.78
CA ASP A 588 -8.62 -25.98 4.67
C ASP A 588 -7.55 -25.48 3.70
N VAL A 589 -7.81 -24.34 3.06
CA VAL A 589 -6.86 -23.66 2.17
C VAL A 589 -6.62 -22.26 2.72
N LEU A 590 -5.39 -21.99 3.16
CA LEU A 590 -4.96 -20.72 3.75
C LEU A 590 -3.89 -20.10 2.85
N ILE A 591 -4.15 -18.88 2.36
CA ILE A 591 -3.26 -18.13 1.46
C ILE A 591 -2.88 -16.82 2.17
N GLY A 592 -1.58 -16.60 2.34
CA GLY A 592 -0.98 -15.38 2.90
C GLY A 592 -0.72 -14.32 1.85
N SER A 593 -0.13 -13.22 2.29
CA SER A 593 0.11 -12.01 1.49
C SER A 593 1.60 -11.84 1.18
N SER A 594 2.10 -10.61 1.21
CA SER A 594 3.54 -10.31 1.17
C SER A 594 4.12 -9.97 2.55
N ALA A 595 3.32 -10.06 3.61
CA ALA A 595 3.71 -9.77 4.99
C ALA A 595 4.04 -11.07 5.75
N ASP A 596 4.52 -10.96 6.99
CA ASP A 596 4.89 -12.12 7.80
C ASP A 596 3.64 -12.68 8.52
N GLU A 597 3.17 -13.88 8.14
CA GLU A 597 1.93 -14.45 8.69
C GLU A 597 2.08 -15.76 9.48
N TRP A 598 1.08 -16.05 10.32
CA TRP A 598 0.97 -17.26 11.15
C TRP A 598 -0.27 -18.08 10.81
N PHE A 599 -0.07 -19.32 10.34
CA PHE A 599 -1.15 -20.24 9.98
C PHE A 599 -1.28 -21.40 10.96
N GLU A 600 -2.43 -21.55 11.62
CA GLU A 600 -2.82 -22.73 12.39
C GLU A 600 -4.02 -23.38 11.69
N ALA A 601 -3.77 -24.27 10.73
CA ALA A 601 -4.82 -24.88 9.90
C ALA A 601 -5.72 -25.85 10.68
N GLY A 602 -5.20 -26.43 11.76
CA GLY A 602 -5.97 -27.30 12.65
C GLY A 602 -5.81 -28.75 12.24
N GLY A 603 -6.92 -29.49 12.14
CA GLY A 603 -6.90 -30.88 11.68
C GLY A 603 -7.49 -30.99 10.29
N GLY A 604 -6.94 -31.82 9.43
CA GLY A 604 -7.37 -31.85 8.04
C GLY A 604 -6.25 -32.36 7.16
N ASP A 605 -6.44 -32.32 5.85
CA ASP A 605 -5.30 -32.36 4.94
C ASP A 605 -5.27 -30.99 4.26
N ASP A 606 -4.51 -30.07 4.86
CA ASP A 606 -4.62 -28.63 4.58
C ASP A 606 -3.62 -28.17 3.52
N ARG A 607 -3.90 -27.03 2.88
CA ARG A 607 -2.97 -26.36 1.96
C ARG A 607 -2.65 -24.96 2.48
N LEU A 608 -1.39 -24.74 2.81
CA LEU A 608 -0.90 -23.46 3.33
C LEU A 608 0.06 -22.85 2.31
N ILE A 609 -0.25 -21.63 1.88
CA ILE A 609 0.55 -20.85 0.94
C ILE A 609 0.92 -19.55 1.64
N GLY A 610 2.19 -19.31 1.97
CA GLY A 610 2.59 -18.09 2.69
C GLY A 610 2.64 -16.85 1.81
N GLY A 611 3.21 -16.98 0.61
CA GLY A 611 3.31 -15.85 -0.32
C GLY A 611 4.71 -15.23 -0.25
N GLY A 612 4.78 -13.92 -0.10
CA GLY A 612 6.04 -13.22 0.23
C GLY A 612 6.07 -12.88 1.72
N GLY A 613 7.24 -12.54 2.26
CA GLY A 613 7.39 -12.32 3.71
C GLY A 613 8.06 -13.52 4.38
N TRP A 614 7.95 -13.60 5.70
CA TRP A 614 8.48 -14.68 6.53
C TRP A 614 7.37 -15.40 7.28
N ASP A 615 6.91 -16.52 6.72
CA ASP A 615 5.68 -17.17 7.14
C ASP A 615 5.91 -18.36 8.07
N THR A 616 4.97 -18.54 9.00
CA THR A 616 5.03 -19.58 10.03
C THR A 616 3.79 -20.48 10.02
N ALA A 617 3.97 -21.78 9.75
CA ALA A 617 2.93 -22.78 9.97
C ALA A 617 3.02 -23.38 11.38
N ILE A 618 1.89 -23.42 12.10
CA ILE A 618 1.78 -23.83 13.50
C ILE A 618 1.08 -25.20 13.60
N TYR A 619 1.76 -26.13 14.25
CA TYR A 619 1.35 -27.52 14.46
C TYR A 619 1.16 -27.81 15.95
N ARG A 620 0.09 -28.55 16.30
CA ARG A 620 -0.34 -28.73 17.71
C ARG A 620 0.51 -29.75 18.47
N GLY A 621 1.14 -30.70 17.76
CA GLY A 621 1.98 -31.78 18.30
C GLY A 621 3.44 -31.39 18.48
N LYS A 622 4.30 -32.35 18.84
CA LYS A 622 5.76 -32.12 18.95
C LYS A 622 6.41 -32.39 17.61
N ARG A 623 7.55 -31.76 17.30
CA ARG A 623 8.27 -31.97 16.04
C ARG A 623 8.51 -33.45 15.71
N ARG A 624 8.83 -34.28 16.72
CA ARG A 624 9.08 -35.72 16.54
C ARG A 624 7.85 -36.51 16.05
N ASP A 625 6.66 -35.94 16.22
CA ASP A 625 5.39 -36.57 15.90
C ASP A 625 5.03 -36.40 14.41
N TYR A 626 5.82 -35.63 13.64
CA TYR A 626 5.59 -35.36 12.21
C TYR A 626 6.70 -35.91 11.33
N ARG A 627 6.31 -36.26 10.11
CA ARG A 627 7.19 -36.68 9.01
C ARG A 627 7.10 -35.68 7.85
N PHE A 628 8.24 -35.34 7.28
CA PHE A 628 8.36 -34.32 6.21
C PHE A 628 8.66 -35.05 4.91
N VAL A 629 7.82 -34.85 3.88
CA VAL A 629 7.94 -35.54 2.58
C VAL A 629 7.62 -34.56 1.46
N GLY A 630 8.64 -34.19 0.66
CA GLY A 630 8.44 -33.19 -0.40
C GLY A 630 8.13 -31.82 0.19
N ASP A 631 6.97 -31.28 -0.13
CA ASP A 631 6.35 -30.07 0.44
C ASP A 631 5.35 -30.38 1.57
N ALA A 632 5.18 -31.65 1.92
CA ALA A 632 4.16 -32.09 2.88
C ALA A 632 4.69 -32.33 4.30
N VAL A 633 3.87 -31.96 5.29
CA VAL A 633 4.05 -32.26 6.72
C VAL A 633 2.95 -33.24 7.13
N VAL A 634 3.35 -34.45 7.51
CA VAL A 634 2.44 -35.57 7.79
C VAL A 634 2.49 -35.93 9.26
N ASP A 635 1.40 -35.67 9.98
CA ASP A 635 1.20 -36.07 11.36
C ASP A 635 1.18 -37.61 11.50
N GLN A 636 1.99 -38.15 12.41
CA GLN A 636 2.11 -39.59 12.67
C GLN A 636 1.37 -40.01 13.96
N ARG A 637 0.66 -39.09 14.63
CA ARG A 637 -0.17 -39.38 15.80
C ARG A 637 -1.41 -40.18 15.39
N ASP A 638 -2.13 -40.70 16.38
CA ASP A 638 -3.35 -41.46 16.14
C ASP A 638 -4.45 -40.52 15.61
N PRO A 639 -5.01 -40.75 14.39
CA PRO A 639 -6.03 -39.87 13.80
C PRO A 639 -7.32 -39.73 14.63
N SER A 640 -7.50 -40.56 15.67
CA SER A 640 -8.63 -40.45 16.60
C SER A 640 -8.40 -39.46 17.75
N THR A 641 -7.22 -38.83 17.86
CA THR A 641 -6.96 -37.79 18.86
C THR A 641 -7.52 -36.44 18.41
N VAL A 642 -7.99 -35.64 19.37
CA VAL A 642 -8.60 -34.32 19.10
C VAL A 642 -7.61 -33.25 18.63
N ASP A 643 -6.32 -33.57 18.63
CA ASP A 643 -5.20 -32.70 18.26
C ASP A 643 -4.46 -33.21 17.01
N PHE A 644 -5.03 -34.16 16.27
CA PHE A 644 -4.46 -34.68 15.02
C PHE A 644 -4.55 -33.63 13.91
N ASP A 645 -3.40 -33.26 13.35
CA ASP A 645 -3.29 -32.19 12.35
C ASP A 645 -3.49 -32.73 10.93
N GLY A 646 -3.11 -33.97 10.67
CA GLY A 646 -3.24 -34.62 9.36
C GLY A 646 -2.07 -34.37 8.41
N SER A 647 -2.33 -34.30 7.10
CA SER A 647 -1.30 -34.24 6.06
C SER A 647 -1.38 -32.94 5.26
N ASP A 648 -0.57 -31.97 5.65
CA ASP A 648 -0.64 -30.62 5.07
C ASP A 648 0.42 -30.43 3.99
N ARG A 649 0.10 -29.64 2.96
CA ARG A 649 1.03 -29.20 1.90
C ARG A 649 1.38 -27.73 2.09
N LEU A 650 2.68 -27.42 2.07
CA LEU A 650 3.22 -26.09 2.32
C LEU A 650 3.89 -25.49 1.09
N THR A 651 3.63 -24.22 0.78
CA THR A 651 4.32 -23.48 -0.28
C THR A 651 4.64 -22.08 0.21
N GLY A 652 5.88 -21.61 0.03
CA GLY A 652 6.30 -20.29 0.54
C GLY A 652 6.13 -20.15 2.05
N ILE A 653 6.49 -21.19 2.82
CA ILE A 653 6.51 -21.16 4.29
C ILE A 653 7.97 -21.33 4.73
N GLU A 654 8.49 -20.40 5.54
CA GLU A 654 9.90 -20.37 5.94
C GLU A 654 10.12 -21.09 7.27
N GLN A 655 9.08 -21.17 8.12
CA GLN A 655 9.20 -21.63 9.49
C GLN A 655 8.05 -22.54 9.93
N LEU A 656 8.37 -23.62 10.65
CA LEU A 656 7.38 -24.50 11.27
C LEU A 656 7.50 -24.43 12.80
N GLN A 657 6.39 -24.13 13.46
CA GLN A 657 6.26 -24.11 14.91
C GLN A 657 5.53 -25.36 15.39
N PHE A 658 6.14 -26.08 16.32
CA PHE A 658 5.54 -27.23 17.02
C PHE A 658 5.43 -26.92 18.52
N SER A 659 4.68 -27.72 19.26
CA SER A 659 4.53 -27.57 20.72
C SER A 659 5.84 -27.66 21.52
N ASP A 660 6.93 -28.19 20.94
CA ASP A 660 8.25 -28.31 21.58
C ASP A 660 9.34 -27.40 20.98
N GLY A 661 8.98 -26.48 20.07
CA GLY A 661 9.89 -25.47 19.55
C GLY A 661 9.56 -25.00 18.14
N THR A 662 10.45 -24.20 17.56
CA THR A 662 10.29 -23.66 16.21
C THR A 662 11.53 -23.96 15.38
N TRP A 663 11.33 -24.38 14.12
CA TRP A 663 12.39 -24.81 13.22
C TRP A 663 12.22 -24.20 11.83
N PRO A 664 13.29 -23.68 11.20
CA PRO A 664 13.26 -23.28 9.80
C PRO A 664 12.97 -24.49 8.90
N VAL A 665 12.17 -24.29 7.85
CA VAL A 665 11.83 -25.31 6.84
C VAL A 665 13.10 -25.90 6.22
N SER A 666 14.11 -25.07 5.96
CA SER A 666 15.44 -25.47 5.45
C SER A 666 16.19 -26.49 6.32
N GLN A 667 15.83 -26.64 7.60
CA GLN A 667 16.43 -27.63 8.49
C GLN A 667 15.61 -28.93 8.60
N LEU A 668 14.33 -28.88 8.22
CA LEU A 668 13.39 -29.99 8.37
C LEU A 668 13.19 -30.79 7.09
N PHE A 669 13.25 -30.12 5.95
CA PHE A 669 13.21 -30.73 4.63
C PHE A 669 14.64 -30.95 4.15
N THR A 670 15.02 -32.21 3.93
CA THR A 670 16.36 -32.56 3.44
C THR A 670 16.34 -32.53 1.91
N PRO A 671 17.25 -31.82 1.23
CA PRO A 671 17.32 -31.84 -0.23
C PRO A 671 17.60 -33.27 -0.71
N ILE A 672 16.79 -33.76 -1.65
CA ILE A 672 16.90 -35.13 -2.19
C ILE A 672 18.07 -35.16 -3.18
N THR A 673 19.27 -35.59 -2.74
CA THR A 673 20.36 -35.92 -3.68
C THR A 673 20.16 -37.34 -4.22
N THR A 674 19.72 -37.50 -5.47
CA THR A 674 19.59 -38.83 -6.10
C THR A 674 20.84 -39.16 -6.94
N GLN A 675 21.65 -40.16 -6.55
CA GLN A 675 22.67 -40.74 -7.42
C GLN A 675 22.06 -41.86 -8.29
N VAL A 676 22.27 -41.80 -9.60
CA VAL A 676 21.71 -42.75 -10.58
C VAL A 676 22.81 -43.69 -11.11
N ALA A 677 22.59 -45.00 -11.05
CA ALA A 677 23.47 -46.00 -11.68
C ALA A 677 22.82 -46.57 -12.95
N LEU A 678 23.57 -46.56 -14.06
CA LEU A 678 23.15 -47.10 -15.35
C LEU A 678 23.50 -48.60 -15.47
N GLN A 679 22.53 -49.44 -15.81
CA GLN A 679 22.80 -50.81 -16.27
C GLN A 679 22.82 -50.87 -17.81
N VAL A 680 23.92 -51.38 -18.37
CA VAL A 680 24.08 -51.62 -19.82
C VAL A 680 23.68 -53.07 -20.13
N PRO A 681 22.86 -53.35 -21.16
CA PRO A 681 22.56 -54.72 -21.59
C PRO A 681 23.79 -55.45 -22.16
N ASP A 682 23.90 -56.76 -21.93
CA ASP A 682 25.03 -57.62 -22.34
C ASP A 682 25.22 -57.84 -23.86
N ASN A 683 24.49 -57.12 -24.74
CA ASN A 683 24.56 -57.31 -26.20
C ASN A 683 24.70 -55.98 -26.96
N PRO A 684 25.38 -55.97 -28.12
CA PRO A 684 25.55 -54.77 -28.94
C PRO A 684 24.19 -54.23 -29.39
N LEU A 685 23.97 -52.95 -29.10
CA LEU A 685 22.71 -52.26 -29.33
C LEU A 685 22.72 -51.68 -30.75
N VAL A 686 21.83 -52.20 -31.62
CA VAL A 686 21.60 -51.65 -32.96
C VAL A 686 20.44 -50.67 -32.85
N VAL A 687 20.72 -49.38 -32.95
CA VAL A 687 19.69 -48.34 -32.98
C VAL A 687 19.30 -48.09 -34.43
N VAL A 688 18.01 -48.28 -34.73
CA VAL A 688 17.41 -48.02 -36.05
C VAL A 688 16.61 -46.71 -35.96
N GLU A 689 16.66 -45.92 -37.03
CA GLU A 689 15.97 -44.63 -37.13
C GLU A 689 14.47 -44.79 -36.81
N GLY A 690 13.99 -44.06 -35.79
CA GLY A 690 12.59 -44.05 -35.38
C GLY A 690 12.20 -44.94 -34.18
N GLU A 691 13.10 -45.80 -33.68
CA GLU A 691 12.82 -46.64 -32.50
C GLU A 691 13.40 -45.97 -31.22
N PRO A 692 12.59 -45.75 -30.17
CA PRO A 692 13.05 -45.10 -28.94
C PRO A 692 13.99 -46.02 -28.14
N LEU A 693 15.13 -45.47 -27.70
CA LEU A 693 16.02 -46.16 -26.75
C LEU A 693 15.52 -45.88 -25.33
N THR A 694 15.04 -46.92 -24.65
CA THR A 694 14.61 -46.82 -23.25
C THR A 694 15.76 -47.17 -22.31
N ILE A 695 16.11 -46.23 -21.44
CA ILE A 695 17.07 -46.44 -20.36
C ILE A 695 16.30 -46.43 -19.04
N ALA A 696 16.42 -47.49 -18.26
CA ALA A 696 15.84 -47.57 -16.91
C ALA A 696 16.83 -47.02 -15.88
N LEU A 697 16.39 -46.07 -15.07
CA LEU A 697 17.17 -45.51 -13.97
C LEU A 697 16.65 -46.10 -12.65
N ASP A 698 17.52 -46.77 -11.90
CA ASP A 698 17.18 -47.41 -10.61
C ASP A 698 17.46 -46.43 -9.45
N ARG A 699 16.48 -46.21 -8.58
CA ARG A 699 16.63 -45.45 -7.33
C ARG A 699 17.14 -46.42 -6.26
N GLN A 700 18.21 -46.06 -5.54
CA GLN A 700 18.74 -46.91 -4.46
C GLN A 700 17.65 -47.33 -3.46
N GLY A 701 17.11 -48.54 -3.62
CA GLY A 701 16.41 -49.29 -2.59
C GLY A 701 14.92 -49.58 -2.79
N ASP A 702 14.22 -48.94 -3.73
CA ASP A 702 12.80 -49.23 -4.00
C ASP A 702 12.63 -49.96 -5.34
N ARG A 703 12.25 -51.24 -5.28
CA ARG A 703 12.12 -52.12 -6.45
C ARG A 703 10.77 -52.03 -7.17
N SER A 704 9.95 -51.01 -6.89
CA SER A 704 8.57 -50.97 -7.36
C SER A 704 8.31 -50.08 -8.58
N ASP A 705 9.16 -49.10 -8.92
CA ASP A 705 8.90 -48.23 -10.09
C ASP A 705 10.18 -47.56 -10.68
N PRO A 706 10.77 -48.08 -11.78
CA PRO A 706 11.94 -47.46 -12.43
C PRO A 706 11.54 -46.27 -13.33
N LEU A 707 12.28 -45.15 -13.25
CA LEU A 707 12.10 -44.02 -14.17
C LEU A 707 12.63 -44.43 -15.56
N ALA A 708 11.76 -44.50 -16.56
CA ALA A 708 12.12 -44.81 -17.93
C ALA A 708 12.37 -43.52 -18.72
N VAL A 709 13.62 -43.28 -19.13
CA VAL A 709 13.96 -42.17 -20.04
C VAL A 709 14.02 -42.72 -21.46
N GLN A 710 13.21 -42.16 -22.38
CA GLN A 710 13.26 -42.50 -23.80
C GLN A 710 14.07 -41.46 -24.56
N LEU A 711 15.13 -41.91 -25.23
CA LEU A 711 15.95 -41.08 -26.11
C LEU A 711 15.57 -41.40 -27.56
N GLN A 712 15.21 -40.38 -28.35
CA GLN A 712 15.00 -40.52 -29.79
C GLN A 712 16.20 -39.97 -30.57
N TRP A 713 16.79 -40.81 -31.42
CA TRP A 713 17.91 -40.44 -32.27
C TRP A 713 17.41 -39.97 -33.65
N ARG A 714 17.82 -38.77 -34.08
CA ARG A 714 17.48 -38.23 -35.41
C ARG A 714 18.75 -37.82 -36.16
N SER A 715 19.42 -38.79 -36.78
CA SER A 715 20.28 -38.52 -37.95
C SER A 715 20.40 -39.78 -38.82
N SER A 716 20.45 -39.57 -40.14
CA SER A 716 20.46 -40.63 -41.14
C SER A 716 21.85 -41.29 -41.25
N GLY A 717 22.13 -42.22 -40.35
CA GLY A 717 23.36 -43.03 -40.36
C GLY A 717 23.44 -43.90 -39.12
N GLY A 718 23.00 -45.16 -39.22
CA GLY A 718 22.99 -46.09 -38.09
C GLY A 718 24.36 -46.24 -37.42
N VAL A 719 24.38 -46.19 -36.09
CA VAL A 719 25.58 -46.30 -35.25
C VAL A 719 25.60 -47.66 -34.54
N MET A 720 26.75 -48.34 -34.58
CA MET A 720 27.01 -49.56 -33.80
C MET A 720 27.83 -49.20 -32.56
N LEU A 721 27.30 -49.50 -31.36
CA LEU A 721 28.01 -49.37 -30.09
C LEU A 721 28.47 -50.77 -29.64
N ASP A 722 29.79 -50.97 -29.52
CA ASP A 722 30.40 -52.22 -29.05
C ASP A 722 30.93 -52.05 -27.61
N PRO A 723 30.30 -52.67 -26.60
CA PRO A 723 30.81 -52.66 -25.24
C PRO A 723 31.88 -53.75 -25.06
N SER A 724 33.16 -53.43 -25.23
CA SER A 724 34.23 -54.32 -24.75
C SER A 724 34.41 -54.18 -23.23
N THR A 725 34.05 -55.25 -22.51
CA THR A 725 34.05 -55.42 -21.05
C THR A 725 35.43 -55.36 -20.40
N ASP A 726 35.53 -54.71 -19.23
CA ASP A 726 36.00 -55.34 -17.97
C ASP A 726 35.72 -54.45 -16.72
N LEU A 727 35.29 -55.09 -15.63
CA LEU A 727 34.83 -54.52 -14.35
C LEU A 727 35.97 -54.02 -13.45
N LEU A 728 36.09 -52.72 -13.11
CA LEU A 728 36.92 -52.15 -12.02
C LEU A 728 36.46 -50.71 -11.60
N PRO A 729 36.87 -50.15 -10.43
CA PRO A 729 36.07 -49.29 -9.51
C PRO A 729 35.85 -47.79 -9.87
N PRO A 730 34.97 -47.06 -9.13
CA PRO A 730 34.17 -45.88 -9.55
C PRO A 730 34.85 -44.54 -9.88
N GLN A 731 36.14 -44.46 -10.23
CA GLN A 731 36.79 -43.16 -10.51
C GLN A 731 37.66 -43.10 -11.78
N ALA A 732 37.46 -44.01 -12.74
CA ALA A 732 38.10 -43.89 -14.05
C ALA A 732 37.08 -43.55 -15.13
N SER A 733 37.30 -42.45 -15.84
CA SER A 733 36.56 -42.09 -17.06
C SER A 733 36.69 -43.22 -18.09
N GLN A 734 35.58 -43.91 -18.39
CA GLN A 734 35.55 -44.85 -19.51
C GLN A 734 35.49 -44.07 -20.83
N GLN A 735 36.40 -44.39 -21.75
CA GLN A 735 36.38 -43.88 -23.13
C GLN A 735 35.64 -44.86 -24.03
N TRP A 736 34.62 -44.38 -24.72
CA TRP A 736 33.88 -45.13 -25.74
C TRP A 736 34.33 -44.70 -27.13
N THR A 737 34.55 -45.65 -28.03
CA THR A 737 34.91 -45.36 -29.42
C THR A 737 33.74 -45.77 -30.31
N VAL A 738 33.18 -44.80 -31.04
CA VAL A 738 32.11 -45.07 -32.00
C VAL A 738 32.73 -45.27 -33.40
N GLN A 739 32.49 -46.43 -34.02
CA GLN A 739 32.84 -46.64 -35.44
C GLN A 739 31.66 -46.26 -36.32
N LEU A 740 31.86 -45.25 -37.18
CA LEU A 740 30.91 -44.88 -38.23
C LEU A 740 31.19 -45.69 -39.53
N PRO A 741 30.18 -45.91 -40.40
CA PRO A 741 30.38 -46.64 -41.66
C PRO A 741 31.40 -45.93 -42.57
N ALA A 742 32.44 -46.67 -42.94
CA ALA A 742 33.52 -46.36 -43.88
C ALA A 742 33.61 -44.93 -44.45
N GLY A 743 34.43 -44.07 -43.81
CA GLY A 743 34.96 -42.86 -44.45
C GLY A 743 35.34 -41.71 -43.52
N GLU A 744 34.78 -41.62 -42.32
CA GLU A 744 34.94 -40.43 -41.46
C GLU A 744 35.34 -40.78 -40.02
N SER A 745 36.03 -39.83 -39.37
CA SER A 745 36.76 -39.94 -38.10
C SER A 745 35.90 -40.34 -36.90
N ASN A 746 36.50 -41.07 -35.95
CA ASN A 746 35.86 -41.54 -34.72
C ASN A 746 35.41 -40.37 -33.80
N LEU A 747 34.22 -40.49 -33.21
CA LEU A 747 33.69 -39.59 -32.17
C LEU A 747 34.11 -40.06 -30.76
N LYS A 748 34.49 -39.11 -29.89
CA LYS A 748 34.76 -39.32 -28.46
C LYS A 748 33.66 -38.68 -27.61
N LEU A 749 33.26 -39.33 -26.52
CA LEU A 749 32.29 -38.84 -25.54
C LEU A 749 32.91 -38.90 -24.13
N GLU A 750 32.76 -37.86 -23.32
CA GLU A 750 33.13 -37.80 -21.89
C GLU A 750 31.93 -37.34 -21.04
N TRP A 751 31.88 -37.76 -19.76
CA TRP A 751 30.75 -37.54 -18.83
C TRP A 751 30.65 -36.11 -18.28
N ILE A 752 29.43 -35.70 -17.85
CA ILE A 752 29.13 -34.49 -17.07
C ILE A 752 28.46 -34.89 -15.73
N THR A 753 28.80 -34.18 -14.64
CA THR A 753 28.14 -34.26 -13.32
C THR A 753 26.98 -33.25 -13.29
N ILE A 754 25.82 -33.65 -12.75
CA ILE A 754 24.67 -32.75 -12.51
C ILE A 754 24.65 -32.46 -11.02
N ASP A 755 24.88 -31.20 -10.64
CA ASP A 755 24.68 -30.71 -9.29
C ASP A 755 23.34 -29.94 -9.26
N ASP A 756 22.54 -30.20 -8.23
CA ASP A 756 21.22 -29.65 -7.92
C ASP A 756 20.02 -30.07 -8.80
N PHE A 757 18.91 -30.38 -8.11
CA PHE A 757 17.59 -30.62 -8.67
C PHE A 757 16.61 -29.93 -7.72
N SER A 758 16.01 -28.81 -8.12
CA SER A 758 14.90 -28.18 -7.40
C SER A 758 13.58 -28.44 -8.15
N TYR A 759 12.51 -28.70 -7.41
CA TYR A 759 11.19 -29.03 -7.98
C TYR A 759 10.40 -27.74 -8.25
N GLU A 760 10.95 -26.86 -9.08
CA GLU A 760 10.26 -25.68 -9.60
C GLU A 760 10.37 -25.65 -11.12
N GLY A 761 9.44 -26.33 -11.81
CA GLY A 761 8.92 -25.92 -13.12
C GLY A 761 9.82 -25.72 -14.36
N ARG A 762 11.14 -25.51 -14.28
CA ARG A 762 12.08 -25.40 -15.41
C ARG A 762 13.53 -25.61 -14.95
N GLU A 763 14.11 -26.77 -15.23
CA GLU A 763 15.57 -26.86 -15.39
C GLU A 763 15.92 -27.70 -16.63
N GLN A 764 16.69 -27.12 -17.54
CA GLN A 764 17.20 -27.78 -18.74
C GLN A 764 18.49 -28.54 -18.40
N ALA A 765 18.50 -29.87 -18.54
CA ALA A 765 19.75 -30.62 -18.58
C ALA A 765 20.43 -30.39 -19.95
N GLN A 766 21.54 -29.64 -19.98
CA GLN A 766 22.33 -29.50 -21.21
C GLN A 766 23.37 -30.60 -21.35
N LEU A 767 23.26 -31.41 -22.42
CA LEU A 767 24.32 -32.30 -22.87
C LEU A 767 25.26 -31.55 -23.83
N VAL A 768 26.48 -31.24 -23.40
CA VAL A 768 27.48 -30.59 -24.27
C VAL A 768 28.38 -31.64 -24.93
N ILE A 769 28.29 -31.77 -26.26
CA ILE A 769 29.24 -32.58 -27.03
C ILE A 769 30.51 -31.75 -27.29
N ALA A 770 31.59 -32.07 -26.58
CA ALA A 770 32.87 -31.37 -26.70
C ALA A 770 33.67 -31.80 -27.95
N GLY A 771 33.23 -31.38 -29.14
CA GLY A 771 34.05 -31.27 -30.36
C GLY A 771 34.46 -32.56 -31.09
N VAL A 772 34.52 -32.48 -32.43
CA VAL A 772 35.04 -33.53 -33.33
C VAL A 772 36.42 -33.12 -33.83
N GLU A 773 37.46 -33.91 -33.59
CA GLU A 773 38.78 -33.68 -34.19
C GLU A 773 38.75 -34.05 -35.68
N GLY A 774 38.88 -33.06 -36.57
CA GLY A 774 39.11 -33.26 -38.01
C GLY A 774 38.11 -32.65 -39.00
N MET A 775 37.05 -31.96 -38.54
CA MET A 775 36.13 -31.23 -39.42
C MET A 775 36.40 -29.72 -39.42
N GLY A 776 36.44 -29.10 -40.61
CA GLY A 776 36.57 -27.66 -40.77
C GLY A 776 35.32 -26.92 -40.29
N ALA A 777 35.45 -25.63 -39.95
CA ALA A 777 34.48 -24.82 -39.22
C ALA A 777 33.07 -24.62 -39.85
N ALA A 778 32.74 -25.30 -40.95
CA ALA A 778 31.43 -25.22 -41.60
C ALA A 778 30.45 -26.35 -41.19
N ASP A 779 30.90 -27.43 -40.53
CA ASP A 779 30.09 -28.62 -40.24
C ASP A 779 29.94 -28.89 -38.72
N ARG A 780 29.52 -27.89 -37.93
CA ARG A 780 29.06 -28.16 -36.56
C ARG A 780 27.66 -28.79 -36.61
N LEU A 781 27.50 -30.01 -36.08
CA LEU A 781 26.18 -30.61 -35.87
C LEU A 781 25.35 -29.73 -34.91
N PRO A 782 24.03 -29.59 -35.14
CA PRO A 782 23.15 -28.88 -34.21
C PRO A 782 23.12 -29.59 -32.83
N PRO A 783 22.87 -28.85 -31.74
CA PRO A 783 22.75 -29.44 -30.40
C PRO A 783 21.65 -30.51 -30.36
N LEU A 784 21.93 -31.61 -29.65
CA LEU A 784 20.96 -32.68 -29.43
C LEU A 784 19.99 -32.24 -28.32
N GLU A 785 18.71 -32.09 -28.64
CA GLU A 785 17.67 -31.86 -27.64
C GLU A 785 17.31 -33.17 -26.93
N VAL A 786 17.34 -33.16 -25.60
CA VAL A 786 16.86 -34.26 -24.76
C VAL A 786 15.58 -33.80 -24.07
N GLN A 787 14.45 -34.41 -24.40
CA GLN A 787 13.19 -34.20 -23.67
C GLN A 787 13.07 -35.24 -22.54
N VAL A 788 12.89 -34.77 -21.31
CA VAL A 788 12.57 -35.60 -20.14
C VAL A 788 11.12 -35.31 -19.77
N SER A 789 10.23 -36.30 -19.85
CA SER A 789 8.85 -36.17 -19.38
C SER A 789 8.64 -36.98 -18.09
N ALA A 790 8.34 -36.31 -16.97
CA ALA A 790 7.80 -36.97 -15.79
C ALA A 790 6.27 -37.04 -15.91
N GLN A 791 5.71 -38.25 -15.97
CA GLN A 791 4.27 -38.46 -15.76
C GLN A 791 4.04 -38.76 -14.28
N ALA A 792 3.36 -37.87 -13.55
CA ALA A 792 2.81 -38.20 -12.24
C ALA A 792 1.30 -38.42 -12.36
N VAL A 793 0.88 -39.64 -12.03
CA VAL A 793 -0.50 -40.09 -11.92
C VAL A 793 -0.92 -39.90 -10.46
N GLU A 794 -1.81 -38.97 -10.15
CA GLU A 794 -2.45 -38.92 -8.82
C GLU A 794 -3.63 -39.91 -8.79
N VAL A 795 -3.48 -40.99 -8.02
CA VAL A 795 -4.56 -41.93 -7.68
C VAL A 795 -5.18 -41.47 -6.36
N LEU A 796 -6.40 -40.93 -6.43
CA LEU A 796 -7.31 -40.76 -5.30
C LEU A 796 -7.57 -42.12 -4.62
N LEU A 797 -7.13 -42.30 -3.37
CA LEU A 797 -7.64 -43.32 -2.47
C LEU A 797 -8.62 -42.67 -1.49
N LEU A 798 -9.90 -42.64 -1.88
CA LEU A 798 -11.02 -42.58 -0.95
C LEU A 798 -11.28 -44.00 -0.44
N ASP A 799 -11.33 -44.20 0.88
CA ASP A 799 -12.11 -45.28 1.51
C ASP A 799 -12.48 -44.80 2.92
N ASN A 800 -13.71 -44.42 3.26
CA ASN A 800 -14.97 -45.17 3.35
C ASN A 800 -14.91 -46.45 4.20
N ASP A 801 -15.36 -46.33 5.45
CA ASP A 801 -15.86 -47.45 6.25
C ASP A 801 -17.21 -47.95 5.72
N LEU A 802 -17.24 -49.18 5.16
CA LEU A 802 -18.19 -50.30 5.42
C LEU A 802 -18.09 -51.40 4.32
N PRO A 803 -18.48 -52.67 4.58
CA PRO A 803 -17.54 -53.80 4.62
C PRO A 803 -17.68 -54.84 3.49
N GLN A 804 -16.58 -55.58 3.34
CA GLN A 804 -16.42 -56.97 2.84
C GLN A 804 -17.62 -57.64 2.14
N ALA A 805 -17.50 -57.87 0.83
CA ALA A 805 -17.22 -59.20 0.25
C ALA A 805 -17.43 -59.19 -1.28
N LEU A 806 -16.34 -59.29 -2.04
CA LEU A 806 -16.12 -60.19 -3.19
C LEU A 806 -14.91 -59.71 -4.01
N GLN A 807 -13.77 -60.38 -3.84
CA GLN A 807 -12.68 -60.43 -4.83
C GLN A 807 -12.93 -61.57 -5.83
N PRO A 808 -12.11 -61.75 -6.89
CA PRO A 808 -11.72 -60.82 -7.95
C PRO A 808 -11.97 -61.45 -9.34
N LEU A 809 -11.79 -60.72 -10.46
CA LEU A 809 -11.13 -61.22 -11.69
C LEU A 809 -10.94 -60.09 -12.72
N GLY A 810 -9.69 -59.96 -13.18
CA GLY A 810 -9.11 -58.80 -13.85
C GLY A 810 -9.71 -58.34 -15.18
N THR A 811 -9.62 -57.02 -15.39
CA THR A 811 -9.34 -56.31 -16.65
C THR A 811 -8.75 -54.93 -16.32
N SER A 812 -7.89 -54.37 -17.17
CA SER A 812 -7.09 -53.17 -16.90
C SER A 812 -7.91 -51.89 -16.60
N PRO A 813 -7.36 -50.88 -15.90
CA PRO A 813 -8.13 -49.73 -15.40
C PRO A 813 -8.61 -48.71 -16.44
N LEU A 814 -8.54 -48.98 -17.74
CA LEU A 814 -8.86 -48.00 -18.80
C LEU A 814 -10.34 -47.96 -19.23
N GLN A 815 -11.29 -48.50 -18.45
CA GLN A 815 -12.73 -48.45 -18.77
C GLN A 815 -13.60 -48.21 -17.53
N GLN A 816 -13.82 -46.94 -17.18
CA GLN A 816 -14.90 -46.34 -16.35
C GLN A 816 -14.49 -44.86 -16.14
N LEU A 817 -15.18 -43.76 -16.51
CA LEU A 817 -16.57 -43.40 -16.78
C LEU A 817 -16.63 -42.08 -17.60
N LEU A 818 -17.54 -41.96 -18.58
CA LEU A 818 -18.11 -40.69 -19.07
C LEU A 818 -19.65 -40.81 -19.07
N VAL A 819 -20.35 -39.75 -18.67
CA VAL A 819 -21.82 -39.66 -18.56
C VAL A 819 -22.35 -38.63 -19.56
N PRO A 820 -23.44 -38.90 -20.33
CA PRO A 820 -24.05 -37.91 -21.22
C PRO A 820 -24.51 -36.64 -20.47
N GLY A 821 -24.19 -35.46 -21.01
CA GLY A 821 -24.51 -34.16 -20.39
C GLY A 821 -23.34 -33.48 -19.66
N LYS A 822 -22.13 -34.05 -19.69
CA LYS A 822 -20.93 -33.40 -19.13
C LYS A 822 -20.32 -32.36 -20.08
N ALA A 823 -19.99 -31.19 -19.51
CA ALA A 823 -19.19 -30.14 -20.13
C ALA A 823 -17.72 -30.56 -20.16
N TRP A 824 -17.01 -30.17 -21.23
CA TRP A 824 -15.58 -30.36 -21.37
C TRP A 824 -14.89 -29.05 -21.02
N ARG A 825 -13.80 -29.15 -20.23
CA ARG A 825 -12.98 -28.00 -19.83
C ARG A 825 -11.66 -28.11 -20.57
N MET A 826 -11.31 -27.06 -21.32
CA MET A 826 -9.95 -26.87 -21.80
C MET A 826 -9.37 -25.70 -20.99
N PRO A 827 -8.29 -25.90 -20.23
CA PRO A 827 -7.58 -24.81 -19.60
C PRO A 827 -6.93 -23.95 -20.68
N LEU A 828 -7.15 -22.64 -20.60
CA LEU A 828 -6.38 -21.64 -21.32
C LEU A 828 -5.53 -20.96 -20.26
N THR A 829 -4.23 -21.25 -20.25
CA THR A 829 -3.32 -20.68 -19.26
C THR A 829 -3.05 -19.23 -19.63
N TYR A 830 -3.42 -18.29 -18.76
CA TYR A 830 -3.27 -16.86 -19.00
C TYR A 830 -2.39 -16.22 -17.92
N ASN A 831 -1.22 -15.72 -18.31
CA ASN A 831 -0.40 -14.86 -17.46
C ASN A 831 -0.66 -13.40 -17.83
N ALA A 832 -0.96 -12.59 -16.80
CA ALA A 832 -1.08 -11.13 -16.74
C ALA A 832 -2.47 -10.51 -17.00
N LEU A 833 -3.17 -10.22 -15.89
CA LEU A 833 -4.16 -9.14 -15.80
C LEU A 833 -3.51 -7.82 -16.26
N GLN A 834 -3.60 -7.50 -17.55
CA GLN A 834 -3.78 -6.13 -18.08
C GLN A 834 -3.93 -6.15 -19.61
N ALA A 835 -5.01 -5.49 -20.07
CA ALA A 835 -5.40 -5.16 -21.45
C ALA A 835 -5.75 -6.29 -22.44
N PHE A 836 -7.05 -6.53 -22.69
CA PHE A 836 -7.56 -6.74 -24.06
C PHE A 836 -9.07 -6.49 -24.18
N GLU A 837 -9.42 -5.50 -25.01
CA GLU A 837 -10.64 -5.55 -25.81
C GLU A 837 -10.40 -6.52 -26.99
N GLN A 838 -11.01 -7.72 -26.92
CA GLN A 838 -11.18 -8.78 -27.95
C GLN A 838 -10.08 -9.86 -28.14
N PRO A 839 -10.37 -11.13 -27.77
CA PRO A 839 -9.59 -12.29 -28.22
C PRO A 839 -10.23 -13.02 -29.43
N GLY A 840 -9.44 -13.30 -30.46
CA GLY A 840 -9.77 -14.27 -31.52
C GLY A 840 -8.95 -15.55 -31.36
N PHE A 841 -9.58 -16.73 -31.45
CA PHE A 841 -8.92 -18.05 -31.34
C PHE A 841 -9.07 -18.87 -32.63
N ARG A 842 -8.08 -19.71 -32.97
CA ARG A 842 -8.20 -20.78 -33.99
C ARG A 842 -8.11 -22.16 -33.35
N ILE A 843 -8.95 -23.08 -33.80
CA ILE A 843 -8.94 -24.48 -33.36
C ILE A 843 -8.65 -25.36 -34.58
N HIS A 844 -7.56 -26.12 -34.54
CA HIS A 844 -7.21 -27.13 -35.54
C HIS A 844 -7.51 -28.54 -35.01
N TYR A 845 -8.13 -29.37 -35.84
CA TYR A 845 -8.35 -30.79 -35.53
C TYR A 845 -7.44 -31.68 -36.40
N PRO A 846 -6.87 -32.77 -35.86
CA PRO A 846 -6.07 -33.70 -36.63
C PRO A 846 -6.93 -34.49 -37.64
N GLU A 847 -6.35 -34.79 -38.81
CA GLU A 847 -7.00 -35.42 -39.97
C GLU A 847 -7.66 -36.78 -39.63
N GLU A 848 -7.10 -37.49 -38.66
CA GLU A 848 -7.50 -38.81 -38.17
C GLU A 848 -8.82 -38.79 -37.37
N ALA A 849 -9.12 -37.69 -36.67
CA ALA A 849 -10.37 -37.51 -35.93
C ALA A 849 -11.58 -37.31 -36.87
N MET A 850 -11.34 -36.81 -38.08
CA MET A 850 -12.37 -36.53 -39.09
C MET A 850 -12.76 -37.79 -39.86
N GLU A 851 -11.81 -38.70 -40.14
CA GLU A 851 -12.11 -40.00 -40.76
C GLU A 851 -13.01 -40.90 -39.88
N PHE A 852 -12.84 -40.85 -38.56
CA PHE A 852 -13.61 -41.65 -37.59
C PHE A 852 -15.09 -41.22 -37.47
N LEU A 853 -15.40 -39.96 -37.81
CA LEU A 853 -16.76 -39.41 -37.90
C LEU A 853 -17.44 -39.71 -39.26
N GLY A 854 -16.77 -40.42 -40.17
CA GLY A 854 -17.26 -40.75 -41.50
C GLY A 854 -17.07 -39.65 -42.55
N TRP A 855 -16.16 -38.69 -42.29
CA TRP A 855 -15.84 -37.61 -43.23
C TRP A 855 -14.50 -37.90 -43.91
N HIS A 856 -14.52 -38.08 -45.24
CA HIS A 856 -13.29 -38.26 -46.02
C HIS A 856 -12.60 -36.90 -46.22
N PRO A 857 -11.29 -36.76 -45.97
CA PRO A 857 -10.60 -35.49 -46.12
C PRO A 857 -10.36 -35.22 -47.61
N ALA A 858 -10.88 -34.09 -48.08
CA ALA A 858 -10.44 -33.52 -49.35
C ALA A 858 -10.29 -31.99 -49.32
N ALA A 859 -10.55 -31.32 -48.20
CA ALA A 859 -10.17 -29.92 -47.99
C ALA A 859 -10.23 -29.57 -46.50
N ASP A 860 -9.28 -28.75 -46.05
CA ASP A 860 -9.26 -28.11 -44.73
C ASP A 860 -10.62 -27.48 -44.43
N VAL A 861 -11.39 -28.09 -43.53
CA VAL A 861 -12.63 -27.49 -43.05
C VAL A 861 -12.26 -26.48 -41.96
N ALA A 862 -11.96 -25.25 -42.36
CA ALA A 862 -11.81 -24.13 -41.45
C ALA A 862 -13.19 -23.65 -40.99
N LEU A 863 -13.50 -23.84 -39.71
CA LEU A 863 -14.64 -23.19 -39.06
C LEU A 863 -14.18 -21.80 -38.60
N ALA A 864 -14.55 -20.76 -39.36
CA ALA A 864 -14.34 -19.37 -38.97
C ALA A 864 -15.56 -18.84 -38.21
N LEU A 865 -15.34 -18.26 -37.03
CA LEU A 865 -16.36 -17.51 -36.27
C LEU A 865 -16.16 -16.01 -36.54
N GLU A 866 -17.18 -15.35 -37.07
CA GLU A 866 -17.25 -13.88 -37.14
C GLU A 866 -18.36 -13.40 -36.19
N SER A 867 -18.05 -12.47 -35.30
CA SER A 867 -19.04 -11.81 -34.43
C SER A 867 -19.00 -10.30 -34.66
N SER A 868 -20.16 -9.69 -34.91
CA SER A 868 -20.27 -8.33 -35.46
C SER A 868 -21.08 -7.34 -34.60
N SER A 869 -21.15 -7.49 -33.27
CA SER A 869 -21.76 -6.47 -32.41
C SER A 869 -21.43 -6.65 -30.93
N VAL A 870 -20.86 -5.62 -30.29
CA VAL A 870 -20.73 -5.49 -28.83
C VAL A 870 -21.34 -4.13 -28.43
N ALA A 871 -22.13 -4.10 -27.36
CA ALA A 871 -22.56 -2.87 -26.69
C ALA A 871 -21.98 -2.88 -25.26
N GLU A 872 -21.61 -1.70 -24.76
CA GLU A 872 -20.84 -1.49 -23.52
C GLU A 872 -21.42 -2.21 -22.28
N GLY A 873 -20.51 -2.78 -21.48
CA GLY A 873 -20.76 -3.14 -20.08
C GLY A 873 -21.12 -4.59 -19.75
N CYS A 874 -21.07 -5.53 -20.70
CA CYS A 874 -21.19 -6.97 -20.41
C CYS A 874 -20.33 -7.81 -21.37
N ILE A 875 -19.36 -8.57 -20.84
CA ILE A 875 -18.84 -9.74 -21.55
C ILE A 875 -19.87 -10.86 -21.36
N ASP A 876 -20.86 -10.92 -22.25
CA ASP A 876 -21.70 -12.11 -22.39
C ASP A 876 -21.28 -12.86 -23.66
N LEU A 877 -20.40 -13.86 -23.52
CA LEU A 877 -20.07 -14.81 -24.57
C LEU A 877 -21.02 -16.03 -24.58
N ALA A 878 -22.19 -15.96 -23.95
CA ALA A 878 -23.20 -17.02 -24.03
C ALA A 878 -23.97 -16.99 -25.37
N GLY A 879 -23.29 -17.35 -26.46
CA GLY A 879 -23.90 -17.56 -27.78
C GLY A 879 -24.19 -19.03 -28.06
N THR A 880 -25.37 -19.33 -28.63
CA THR A 880 -25.66 -20.63 -29.27
C THR A 880 -25.47 -20.49 -30.78
N GLN A 881 -24.57 -21.27 -31.38
CA GLN A 881 -24.40 -21.30 -32.84
C GLN A 881 -24.87 -22.64 -33.42
N PRO A 882 -25.71 -22.66 -34.47
CA PRO A 882 -26.11 -23.90 -35.14
C PRO A 882 -24.96 -24.47 -35.97
N LEU A 883 -24.65 -25.75 -35.77
CA LEU A 883 -23.72 -26.48 -36.64
C LEU A 883 -24.42 -26.79 -37.98
N LEU A 884 -24.00 -26.07 -39.03
CA LEU A 884 -24.39 -26.32 -40.42
C LEU A 884 -23.22 -26.98 -41.14
N GLY A 885 -23.38 -28.24 -41.56
CA GLY A 885 -22.40 -28.90 -42.44
C GLY A 885 -22.64 -28.54 -43.91
N ALA A 886 -21.59 -28.56 -44.72
CA ALA A 886 -21.69 -28.56 -46.17
C ALA A 886 -21.47 -29.98 -46.71
N ALA A 887 -22.23 -30.36 -47.74
CA ALA A 887 -21.98 -31.59 -48.48
C ALA A 887 -20.65 -31.48 -49.27
N PRO A 888 -20.04 -32.60 -49.72
CA PRO A 888 -18.73 -32.60 -50.40
C PRO A 888 -18.64 -31.74 -51.67
N ASP A 889 -19.77 -31.30 -52.21
CA ASP A 889 -19.88 -30.41 -53.37
C ASP A 889 -20.08 -28.93 -53.01
N GLY A 890 -20.04 -28.58 -51.72
CA GLY A 890 -20.20 -27.22 -51.21
C GLY A 890 -21.66 -26.77 -51.00
N ALA A 891 -22.65 -27.65 -51.14
CA ALA A 891 -24.05 -27.31 -50.85
C ALA A 891 -24.35 -27.39 -49.33
N ALA A 892 -24.94 -26.34 -48.76
CA ALA A 892 -25.33 -26.30 -47.35
C ALA A 892 -26.42 -27.36 -47.04
N LEU A 893 -26.23 -28.16 -45.98
CA LEU A 893 -27.21 -29.14 -45.54
C LEU A 893 -28.49 -28.45 -45.03
N ALA A 894 -29.67 -28.92 -45.48
CA ALA A 894 -30.95 -28.27 -45.24
C ALA A 894 -31.51 -28.38 -43.79
N ARG A 895 -30.78 -29.01 -42.85
CA ARG A 895 -31.17 -29.11 -41.43
C ARG A 895 -29.93 -29.04 -40.52
N PRO A 896 -30.00 -28.32 -39.38
CA PRO A 896 -28.89 -28.21 -38.44
C PRO A 896 -28.59 -29.57 -37.78
N LEU A 897 -27.31 -29.91 -37.67
CA LEU A 897 -26.82 -31.21 -37.17
C LEU A 897 -26.68 -31.25 -35.64
N GLY A 898 -26.56 -30.08 -35.00
CA GLY A 898 -26.44 -29.91 -33.55
C GLY A 898 -26.31 -28.44 -33.16
N GLU A 899 -26.19 -28.18 -31.87
CA GLU A 899 -25.95 -26.84 -31.30
C GLU A 899 -24.60 -26.83 -30.56
N LEU A 900 -23.79 -25.81 -30.82
CA LEU A 900 -22.59 -25.47 -30.04
C LEU A 900 -22.94 -24.33 -29.07
N ARG A 901 -22.64 -24.51 -27.79
CA ARG A 901 -22.71 -23.47 -26.77
C ARG A 901 -21.34 -23.18 -26.21
N PHE A 902 -21.03 -21.90 -26.10
CA PHE A 902 -19.84 -21.40 -25.43
C PHE A 902 -20.24 -20.84 -24.07
N HIS A 903 -19.44 -21.13 -23.04
CA HIS A 903 -19.56 -20.49 -21.73
C HIS A 903 -18.16 -20.14 -21.25
N VAL A 904 -17.97 -18.89 -20.85
CA VAL A 904 -16.76 -18.47 -20.16
C VAL A 904 -17.03 -18.52 -18.66
N ARG A 905 -16.11 -19.12 -17.89
CA ARG A 905 -16.09 -19.02 -16.43
C ARG A 905 -14.70 -18.56 -16.01
N GLU A 906 -14.64 -17.59 -15.12
CA GLU A 906 -13.44 -17.31 -14.34
C GLU A 906 -13.29 -18.40 -13.28
N ASP A 907 -12.17 -19.12 -13.31
CA ASP A 907 -11.78 -20.00 -12.21
C ASP A 907 -10.89 -19.19 -11.27
N VAL A 908 -11.44 -18.84 -10.11
CA VAL A 908 -10.88 -17.86 -9.17
C VAL A 908 -9.58 -18.38 -8.52
N LEU A 909 -9.31 -19.69 -8.60
CA LEU A 909 -8.17 -20.34 -7.94
C LEU A 909 -6.83 -20.20 -8.70
N GLU A 910 -6.82 -19.87 -9.99
CA GLU A 910 -5.59 -19.88 -10.81
C GLU A 910 -5.42 -18.67 -11.76
N ARG A 911 -6.37 -17.71 -11.76
CA ARG A 911 -6.46 -16.60 -12.75
C ARG A 911 -6.55 -17.05 -14.23
N ASP A 912 -7.08 -18.24 -14.49
CA ASP A 912 -7.33 -18.74 -15.85
C ASP A 912 -8.76 -18.44 -16.36
N LEU A 913 -8.88 -17.96 -17.60
CA LEU A 913 -10.16 -17.83 -18.32
C LEU A 913 -10.56 -19.17 -18.94
N LEU A 914 -11.55 -19.86 -18.37
CA LEU A 914 -12.01 -21.14 -18.92
C LEU A 914 -13.07 -20.93 -20.01
N LEU A 915 -12.78 -21.31 -21.25
CA LEU A 915 -13.78 -21.44 -22.32
C LEU A 915 -14.35 -22.86 -22.34
N GLY A 916 -15.56 -23.04 -21.81
CA GLY A 916 -16.33 -24.28 -21.93
C GLY A 916 -17.08 -24.36 -23.25
N VAL A 917 -16.77 -25.38 -24.06
CA VAL A 917 -17.51 -25.67 -25.30
C VAL A 917 -18.41 -26.89 -25.08
N GLN A 918 -19.73 -26.70 -25.23
CA GLN A 918 -20.71 -27.77 -25.11
C GLN A 918 -21.33 -28.09 -26.47
N LEU A 919 -21.18 -29.34 -26.91
CA LEU A 919 -21.69 -29.83 -28.18
C LEU A 919 -22.93 -30.70 -27.93
N SER A 920 -24.07 -30.31 -28.49
CA SER A 920 -25.34 -31.03 -28.35
C SER A 920 -25.78 -31.59 -29.70
N PRO A 921 -25.44 -32.85 -30.03
CA PRO A 921 -25.90 -33.48 -31.27
C PRO A 921 -27.42 -33.75 -31.19
N LYS A 922 -28.17 -33.33 -32.22
CA LYS A 922 -29.61 -33.62 -32.31
C LYS A 922 -29.82 -34.94 -33.07
N GLY A 923 -30.22 -35.99 -32.35
CA GLY A 923 -30.88 -37.17 -32.93
C GLY A 923 -30.04 -38.44 -33.17
N ILE A 924 -28.94 -38.66 -32.45
CA ILE A 924 -28.22 -39.94 -32.49
C ILE A 924 -28.64 -40.79 -31.28
N PRO A 925 -29.22 -42.00 -31.47
CA PRO A 925 -29.48 -42.94 -30.39
C PRO A 925 -28.21 -43.77 -30.10
N ASP A 926 -27.87 -43.84 -28.81
CA ASP A 926 -26.82 -44.66 -28.17
C ASP A 926 -25.35 -44.18 -28.28
N PRO A 927 -24.53 -44.36 -27.22
CA PRO A 927 -23.16 -43.86 -27.15
C PRO A 927 -22.20 -44.78 -27.91
N VAL A 928 -21.58 -44.27 -28.97
CA VAL A 928 -20.39 -44.88 -29.58
C VAL A 928 -19.15 -44.24 -28.94
N PRO A 929 -18.12 -45.01 -28.54
CA PRO A 929 -16.95 -44.47 -27.86
C PRO A 929 -16.13 -43.57 -28.79
N PHE A 930 -15.82 -42.36 -28.33
CA PHE A 930 -14.86 -41.45 -28.97
C PHE A 930 -13.46 -41.71 -28.39
N ALA A 931 -12.44 -41.72 -29.26
CA ALA A 931 -11.06 -41.54 -28.83
C ALA A 931 -10.80 -40.05 -28.60
N THR A 932 -10.18 -39.70 -27.47
CA THR A 932 -9.78 -38.33 -27.14
C THR A 932 -8.56 -37.90 -27.96
N PHE A 933 -8.69 -36.80 -28.70
CA PHE A 933 -7.56 -36.04 -29.24
C PHE A 933 -7.60 -34.63 -28.63
N ALA A 934 -6.46 -34.15 -28.15
CA ALA A 934 -6.32 -32.78 -27.66
C ALA A 934 -6.03 -31.83 -28.84
N PRO A 935 -6.81 -30.76 -29.06
CA PRO A 935 -6.44 -29.73 -30.02
C PRO A 935 -5.18 -28.98 -29.52
N GLN A 936 -4.29 -28.61 -30.44
CA GLN A 936 -3.11 -27.78 -30.12
C GLN A 936 -3.49 -26.29 -30.14
N LEU A 937 -3.01 -25.56 -29.13
CA LEU A 937 -3.16 -24.12 -28.92
C LEU A 937 -1.76 -23.51 -28.78
N GLU A 938 -1.51 -22.37 -29.42
CA GLU A 938 -0.20 -21.70 -29.44
C GLU A 938 -0.34 -20.29 -28.83
N LEU A 939 0.42 -19.98 -27.77
CA LEU A 939 0.51 -18.66 -27.09
C LEU A 939 1.70 -17.87 -27.63
N VAL A 940 1.61 -16.54 -27.70
CA VAL A 940 2.61 -15.65 -28.33
C VAL A 940 3.24 -14.71 -27.27
N ASP A 941 4.55 -14.43 -27.37
CA ASP A 941 5.42 -13.64 -26.48
C ASP A 941 4.76 -12.43 -25.76
N GLN A 942 5.02 -12.26 -24.45
CA GLN A 942 4.57 -11.09 -23.67
C GLN A 942 5.31 -9.80 -24.07
N TRP A 943 4.56 -8.70 -24.16
CA TRP A 943 5.02 -7.41 -24.69
C TRP A 943 5.01 -6.31 -23.61
N SER A 944 5.99 -5.38 -23.61
CA SER A 944 6.12 -4.28 -22.64
C SER A 944 6.65 -2.96 -23.26
N LEU A 945 6.59 -1.86 -22.49
CA LEU A 945 7.10 -0.51 -22.85
C LEU A 945 8.63 -0.35 -22.74
N ASP A 946 9.32 -1.32 -22.14
CA ASP A 946 10.78 -1.40 -22.16
C ASP A 946 11.23 -1.78 -23.57
N PHE A 947 11.42 -0.80 -24.44
CA PHE A 947 11.60 -1.05 -25.87
C PHE A 947 12.99 -1.55 -26.20
N ASP A 948 14.00 -1.15 -25.44
CA ASP A 948 15.37 -1.63 -25.60
C ASP A 948 15.71 -2.85 -24.74
N GLY A 949 14.83 -3.23 -23.81
CA GLY A 949 14.99 -4.44 -23.00
C GLY A 949 16.10 -4.30 -21.96
N ASP A 950 16.30 -3.09 -21.41
CA ASP A 950 17.29 -2.83 -20.36
C ASP A 950 16.74 -3.02 -18.93
N GLY A 951 15.46 -3.38 -18.82
CA GLY A 951 14.73 -3.58 -17.58
C GLY A 951 14.24 -2.28 -16.93
N GLN A 952 14.33 -1.12 -17.62
CA GLN A 952 13.94 0.18 -17.09
C GLN A 952 13.21 1.04 -18.11
N VAL A 953 11.93 1.32 -17.88
CA VAL A 953 11.14 2.24 -18.73
C VAL A 953 11.41 3.69 -18.34
N LYS A 954 12.07 4.47 -19.21
CA LYS A 954 12.37 5.90 -18.93
C LYS A 954 11.88 6.85 -20.02
N ALA A 955 11.54 8.08 -19.60
CA ALA A 955 11.06 9.13 -20.50
C ALA A 955 12.06 9.45 -21.64
N LEU A 956 13.35 9.50 -21.29
CA LEU A 956 14.40 9.94 -22.23
C LEU A 956 14.99 8.78 -23.05
N SER A 957 14.72 7.51 -22.71
CA SER A 957 15.01 6.32 -23.53
C SER A 957 13.75 5.87 -24.28
N ASP A 958 12.89 5.12 -23.62
CA ASP A 958 11.74 4.42 -24.20
C ASP A 958 10.68 5.38 -24.72
N GLY A 959 10.34 6.40 -23.91
CA GLY A 959 9.41 7.44 -24.33
C GLY A 959 9.88 8.17 -25.59
N LEU A 960 11.20 8.45 -25.68
CA LEU A 960 11.77 9.09 -26.86
C LEU A 960 11.88 8.14 -28.07
N MET A 961 12.08 6.84 -27.85
CA MET A 961 12.04 5.83 -28.92
C MET A 961 10.65 5.72 -29.53
N LEU A 962 9.58 5.72 -28.71
CA LEU A 962 8.20 5.73 -29.19
C LEU A 962 7.90 6.98 -30.03
N VAL A 963 8.20 8.17 -29.49
CA VAL A 963 7.97 9.44 -30.20
C VAL A 963 8.72 9.46 -31.54
N ARG A 964 9.98 9.03 -31.56
CA ARG A 964 10.77 8.93 -32.80
C ARG A 964 10.14 7.95 -33.79
N HIS A 965 9.71 6.78 -33.31
CA HIS A 965 9.06 5.77 -34.14
C HIS A 965 7.77 6.31 -34.78
N LEU A 966 6.90 6.95 -33.99
CA LEU A 966 5.64 7.52 -34.48
C LEU A 966 5.86 8.73 -35.40
N LEU A 967 6.97 9.46 -35.26
CA LEU A 967 7.41 10.50 -36.21
C LEU A 967 8.05 9.95 -37.50
N GLY A 968 8.11 8.63 -37.68
CA GLY A 968 8.69 8.00 -38.87
C GLY A 968 10.23 7.94 -38.89
N ILE A 969 10.89 8.23 -37.76
CA ILE A 969 12.34 8.11 -37.63
C ILE A 969 12.70 6.62 -37.52
N ARG A 970 13.68 6.17 -38.30
CA ARG A 970 14.11 4.76 -38.42
C ARG A 970 15.65 4.66 -38.48
N GLY A 971 16.18 3.43 -38.38
CA GLY A 971 17.63 3.16 -38.39
C GLY A 971 18.35 3.73 -37.17
N ASP A 972 19.67 3.94 -37.23
CA ASP A 972 20.49 4.42 -36.09
C ASP A 972 19.98 5.71 -35.43
N ALA A 973 19.21 6.52 -36.16
CA ALA A 973 18.58 7.73 -35.63
C ALA A 973 17.50 7.43 -34.56
N LEU A 974 16.89 6.25 -34.58
CA LEU A 974 15.95 5.78 -33.57
C LEU A 974 16.64 5.64 -32.20
N LEU A 975 17.85 5.09 -32.19
CA LEU A 975 18.63 4.79 -30.97
C LEU A 975 19.63 5.88 -30.57
N LYS A 976 19.71 6.99 -31.33
CA LYS A 976 20.74 8.01 -31.15
C LYS A 976 20.67 8.68 -29.76
N ARG A 977 21.81 8.69 -29.04
CA ARG A 977 22.02 9.22 -27.66
C ARG A 977 21.45 8.35 -26.52
N LEU A 978 21.09 7.10 -26.79
CA LEU A 978 20.57 6.17 -25.79
C LEU A 978 21.66 5.10 -25.51
N GLY A 979 21.97 4.83 -24.24
CA GLY A 979 23.10 3.99 -23.82
C GLY A 979 22.83 2.51 -24.09
N GLY A 980 23.74 1.81 -24.78
CA GLY A 980 23.50 0.44 -25.25
C GLY A 980 23.74 -0.64 -24.19
N GLN A 981 22.77 -0.91 -23.33
CA GLN A 981 22.81 -2.03 -22.37
C GLN A 981 21.61 -3.00 -22.44
N GLY A 982 20.54 -2.70 -23.19
CA GLY A 982 19.37 -3.58 -23.28
C GLY A 982 19.51 -4.78 -24.24
N GLU A 983 18.58 -5.73 -24.15
CA GLU A 983 18.50 -6.92 -25.01
C GLU A 983 18.24 -6.60 -26.50
N ARG A 984 17.48 -5.54 -26.79
CA ARG A 984 17.09 -5.11 -28.15
C ARG A 984 18.00 -3.99 -28.65
N GLN A 985 19.17 -4.37 -29.16
CA GLN A 985 20.24 -3.44 -29.54
C GLN A 985 20.20 -2.91 -30.99
N THR A 986 19.22 -3.30 -31.80
CA THR A 986 19.12 -2.87 -33.21
C THR A 986 17.87 -2.04 -33.47
N PRO A 987 17.95 -0.99 -34.32
CA PRO A 987 16.78 -0.19 -34.68
C PRO A 987 15.64 -1.02 -35.26
N GLU A 988 15.95 -2.11 -35.96
CA GLU A 988 14.97 -3.01 -36.55
C GLU A 988 14.25 -3.83 -35.46
N ALA A 989 14.95 -4.31 -34.44
CA ALA A 989 14.36 -5.05 -33.34
C ALA A 989 13.45 -4.16 -32.49
N VAL A 990 13.92 -2.95 -32.14
CA VAL A 990 13.12 -1.96 -31.39
C VAL A 990 11.91 -1.51 -32.20
N SER A 991 12.08 -1.23 -33.50
CA SER A 991 10.98 -0.85 -34.38
C SER A 991 9.95 -1.97 -34.53
N ALA A 992 10.38 -3.24 -34.62
CA ALA A 992 9.47 -4.37 -34.70
C ALA A 992 8.70 -4.59 -33.39
N TRP A 993 9.33 -4.32 -32.25
CA TRP A 993 8.70 -4.39 -30.94
C TRP A 993 7.62 -3.30 -30.79
N ILE A 994 7.95 -2.04 -31.06
CA ILE A 994 6.98 -0.93 -31.00
C ILE A 994 5.79 -1.17 -31.94
N SER A 995 6.05 -1.59 -33.18
CA SER A 995 4.97 -1.87 -34.15
C SER A 995 4.04 -3.02 -33.73
N ARG A 996 4.48 -3.94 -32.86
CA ARG A 996 3.58 -4.95 -32.29
C ARG A 996 2.58 -4.34 -31.31
N GLY A 997 3.03 -3.42 -30.46
CA GLY A 997 2.12 -2.72 -29.54
C GLY A 997 1.14 -1.79 -30.24
N GLU A 998 1.58 -1.14 -31.32
CA GLU A 998 0.70 -0.32 -32.16
C GLU A 998 -0.38 -1.18 -32.82
N GLN A 999 -0.02 -2.35 -33.36
CA GLN A 999 -0.99 -3.27 -33.98
C GLN A 999 -1.95 -3.91 -32.98
N ALA A 1000 -1.50 -4.10 -31.73
CA ALA A 1000 -2.33 -4.62 -30.66
C ALA A 1000 -3.20 -3.54 -29.97
N GLY A 1001 -2.99 -2.26 -30.30
CA GLY A 1001 -3.70 -1.13 -29.69
C GLY A 1001 -3.23 -0.77 -28.28
N TRP A 1002 -2.14 -1.36 -27.79
CA TRP A 1002 -1.64 -1.12 -26.43
C TRP A 1002 -1.00 0.26 -26.23
N LEU A 1003 -0.57 0.89 -27.32
CA LEU A 1003 0.07 2.20 -27.31
C LEU A 1003 -0.93 3.36 -27.46
N ASP A 1004 -2.24 3.07 -27.52
CA ASP A 1004 -3.33 4.04 -27.53
C ASP A 1004 -3.79 4.30 -26.08
N PHE A 1005 -3.09 5.21 -25.41
CA PHE A 1005 -3.29 5.45 -23.98
C PHE A 1005 -4.56 6.27 -23.69
N ASP A 1006 -4.96 7.17 -24.58
CA ASP A 1006 -6.18 7.95 -24.42
C ASP A 1006 -7.43 7.27 -25.00
N GLY A 1007 -7.27 6.16 -25.73
CA GLY A 1007 -8.34 5.30 -26.21
C GLY A 1007 -9.12 5.87 -27.39
N ASP A 1008 -8.54 6.83 -28.14
CA ASP A 1008 -9.19 7.47 -29.29
C ASP A 1008 -9.12 6.63 -30.58
N GLY A 1009 -8.44 5.48 -30.53
CA GLY A 1009 -8.23 4.55 -31.63
C GLY A 1009 -7.04 4.88 -32.52
N GLN A 1010 -6.21 5.87 -32.17
CA GLN A 1010 -5.07 6.35 -32.94
C GLN A 1010 -3.80 6.51 -32.09
N THR A 1011 -2.79 5.67 -32.33
CA THR A 1011 -1.47 5.88 -31.73
C THR A 1011 -0.70 7.01 -32.43
N THR A 1012 -0.50 8.16 -31.77
CA THR A 1012 0.19 9.32 -32.36
C THR A 1012 1.36 9.86 -31.52
N ALA A 1013 2.33 10.48 -32.19
CA ALA A 1013 3.52 11.02 -31.51
C ALA A 1013 3.21 12.19 -30.56
N LEU A 1014 2.18 12.98 -30.85
CA LEU A 1014 1.79 14.16 -30.08
C LEU A 1014 0.63 13.89 -29.12
N GLY A 1015 -0.09 12.77 -29.29
CA GLY A 1015 -1.01 12.22 -28.31
C GLY A 1015 -0.26 11.28 -27.36
N ASP A 1016 -0.31 9.98 -27.65
CA ASP A 1016 0.23 8.89 -26.82
C ASP A 1016 1.71 9.00 -26.51
N GLY A 1017 2.52 9.33 -27.51
CA GLY A 1017 3.96 9.50 -27.33
C GLY A 1017 4.28 10.64 -26.35
N LEU A 1018 3.47 11.71 -26.35
CA LEU A 1018 3.64 12.83 -25.45
C LEU A 1018 3.09 12.52 -24.05
N LEU A 1019 1.96 11.82 -23.95
CA LEU A 1019 1.39 11.33 -22.69
C LEU A 1019 2.39 10.43 -21.95
N MET A 1020 3.00 9.47 -22.65
CA MET A 1020 4.03 8.57 -22.09
C MET A 1020 5.23 9.36 -21.57
N VAL A 1021 5.80 10.25 -22.38
CA VAL A 1021 6.97 11.04 -21.96
C VAL A 1021 6.66 11.92 -20.75
N ARG A 1022 5.51 12.62 -20.74
CA ARG A 1022 5.12 13.47 -19.61
C ARG A 1022 4.90 12.67 -18.34
N SER A 1023 4.21 11.54 -18.44
CA SER A 1023 3.98 10.63 -17.32
C SER A 1023 5.31 10.13 -16.74
N LEU A 1024 6.23 9.67 -17.58
CA LEU A 1024 7.54 9.19 -17.14
C LEU A 1024 8.46 10.31 -16.62
N MET A 1025 8.19 11.58 -16.95
CA MET A 1025 8.87 12.75 -16.38
C MET A 1025 8.26 13.22 -15.05
N GLY A 1026 7.27 12.51 -14.52
CA GLY A 1026 6.64 12.87 -13.23
C GLY A 1026 5.56 13.95 -13.34
N ILE A 1027 5.12 14.32 -14.55
CA ILE A 1027 3.99 15.25 -14.71
C ILE A 1027 2.70 14.50 -14.34
N ARG A 1028 1.89 15.09 -13.46
CA ARG A 1028 0.67 14.49 -12.89
C ARG A 1028 -0.54 15.41 -13.02
N GLY A 1029 -1.73 14.87 -12.75
CA GLY A 1029 -2.98 15.61 -12.74
C GLY A 1029 -3.30 16.31 -14.06
N ALA A 1030 -4.04 17.43 -13.98
CA ALA A 1030 -4.49 18.20 -15.13
C ALA A 1030 -3.37 18.60 -16.10
N ASP A 1031 -2.13 18.81 -15.62
CA ASP A 1031 -0.98 19.21 -16.46
C ASP A 1031 -0.51 18.12 -17.45
N LEU A 1032 -0.96 16.87 -17.27
CA LEU A 1032 -0.69 15.78 -18.20
C LEU A 1032 -1.40 15.99 -19.55
N LEU A 1033 -2.61 16.55 -19.54
CA LEU A 1033 -3.58 16.51 -20.63
C LEU A 1033 -3.37 17.56 -21.76
N PRO A 1034 -2.97 18.82 -21.49
CA PRO A 1034 -3.00 19.87 -22.50
C PRO A 1034 -2.23 19.53 -23.78
N LYS A 1035 -2.94 19.57 -24.92
CA LYS A 1035 -2.44 19.28 -26.27
C LYS A 1035 -1.98 17.84 -26.53
N ALA A 1036 -2.20 16.93 -25.58
CA ALA A 1036 -1.83 15.52 -25.68
C ALA A 1036 -3.05 14.57 -25.71
N ILE A 1037 -4.27 15.10 -25.56
CA ILE A 1037 -5.53 14.37 -25.69
C ILE A 1037 -6.54 15.21 -26.47
N GLY A 1038 -7.32 14.57 -27.33
CA GLY A 1038 -8.36 15.19 -28.16
C GLY A 1038 -9.79 14.86 -27.69
N THR A 1039 -10.79 15.61 -28.20
CA THR A 1039 -12.23 15.39 -27.88
C THR A 1039 -12.78 14.04 -28.34
N ASP A 1040 -12.03 13.36 -29.20
CA ASP A 1040 -12.25 12.00 -29.70
C ASP A 1040 -11.89 10.92 -28.67
N SER A 1041 -11.12 11.25 -27.64
CA SER A 1041 -10.91 10.32 -26.52
C SER A 1041 -12.21 10.07 -25.77
N PRO A 1042 -12.59 8.79 -25.54
CA PRO A 1042 -13.77 8.42 -24.76
C PRO A 1042 -13.65 8.89 -23.30
N LEU A 1043 -12.44 9.11 -22.79
CA LEU A 1043 -12.20 9.60 -21.42
C LEU A 1043 -12.71 11.02 -21.21
N LEU A 1044 -12.81 11.83 -22.27
CA LEU A 1044 -13.35 13.19 -22.18
C LEU A 1044 -14.87 13.24 -22.39
N GLY A 1045 -15.52 12.13 -22.75
CA GLY A 1045 -16.97 12.08 -23.00
C GLY A 1045 -17.45 13.05 -24.10
N GLY A 1046 -16.56 13.44 -25.03
CA GLY A 1046 -16.84 14.41 -26.09
C GLY A 1046 -16.64 15.89 -25.74
N HIS A 1047 -16.07 16.21 -24.57
CA HIS A 1047 -15.76 17.57 -24.12
C HIS A 1047 -14.30 17.97 -24.42
N GLU A 1048 -14.00 19.27 -24.56
CA GLU A 1048 -12.62 19.74 -24.53
C GLU A 1048 -12.09 19.70 -23.08
N VAL A 1049 -10.78 19.47 -22.88
CA VAL A 1049 -10.16 19.41 -21.55
C VAL A 1049 -10.49 20.65 -20.70
N GLY A 1050 -10.56 21.83 -21.32
CA GLY A 1050 -10.89 23.09 -20.64
C GLY A 1050 -12.35 23.20 -20.16
N ASP A 1051 -13.24 22.33 -20.65
CA ASP A 1051 -14.65 22.28 -20.23
C ASP A 1051 -14.88 21.35 -19.02
N LEU A 1052 -13.89 20.53 -18.65
CA LEU A 1052 -13.95 19.60 -17.52
C LEU A 1052 -13.59 20.30 -16.20
N SER A 1053 -14.19 19.85 -15.09
CA SER A 1053 -13.78 20.28 -13.75
C SER A 1053 -12.35 19.81 -13.41
N GLY A 1054 -11.71 20.43 -12.41
CA GLY A 1054 -10.38 20.01 -11.96
C GLY A 1054 -10.32 18.53 -11.55
N GLU A 1055 -11.34 18.04 -10.83
CA GLU A 1055 -11.46 16.62 -10.46
C GLU A 1055 -11.61 15.71 -11.69
N GLN A 1056 -12.39 16.11 -12.69
CA GLN A 1056 -12.55 15.34 -13.92
C GLN A 1056 -11.23 15.29 -14.71
N GLN A 1057 -10.48 16.39 -14.77
CA GLN A 1057 -9.16 16.41 -15.40
C GLN A 1057 -8.17 15.52 -14.65
N THR A 1058 -8.19 15.52 -13.31
CA THR A 1058 -7.37 14.62 -12.49
C THR A 1058 -7.73 13.16 -12.72
N TRP A 1059 -9.01 12.82 -12.72
CA TRP A 1059 -9.48 11.45 -13.00
C TRP A 1059 -9.02 10.97 -14.38
N VAL A 1060 -9.17 11.78 -15.43
CA VAL A 1060 -8.70 11.43 -16.79
C VAL A 1060 -7.18 11.21 -16.80
N ALA A 1061 -6.41 12.06 -16.11
CA ALA A 1061 -4.96 11.91 -16.02
C ALA A 1061 -4.54 10.65 -15.26
N GLU A 1062 -5.26 10.26 -14.21
CA GLU A 1062 -5.03 9.03 -13.45
C GLU A 1062 -5.30 7.78 -14.31
N GLN A 1063 -6.39 7.76 -15.09
CA GLN A 1063 -6.69 6.64 -15.98
C GLN A 1063 -5.57 6.41 -17.02
N ILE A 1064 -5.04 7.50 -17.60
CA ILE A 1064 -3.92 7.43 -18.56
C ILE A 1064 -2.65 6.95 -17.87
N GLN A 1065 -2.36 7.42 -16.66
CA GLN A 1065 -1.19 7.00 -15.89
C GLN A 1065 -1.25 5.54 -15.49
N GLN A 1066 -2.44 5.04 -15.11
CA GLN A 1066 -2.65 3.62 -14.83
C GLN A 1066 -2.39 2.76 -16.06
N ARG A 1067 -2.84 3.18 -17.25
CA ARG A 1067 -2.55 2.49 -18.52
C ARG A 1067 -1.06 2.45 -18.88
N ILE A 1068 -0.34 3.56 -18.64
CA ILE A 1068 1.12 3.61 -18.88
C ILE A 1068 1.86 2.74 -17.86
N ALA A 1069 1.49 2.80 -16.58
CA ALA A 1069 2.10 2.01 -15.52
C ALA A 1069 1.85 0.51 -15.69
N ALA A 1070 0.69 0.12 -16.23
CA ALA A 1070 0.34 -1.26 -16.54
C ALA A 1070 1.25 -1.92 -17.58
N LEU A 1071 1.80 -1.13 -18.50
CA LEU A 1071 2.63 -1.62 -19.60
C LEU A 1071 4.12 -1.34 -19.39
N SER A 1072 4.47 -0.57 -18.34
CA SER A 1072 5.85 -0.27 -17.93
C SER A 1072 6.39 -1.39 -17.06
#